data_AF-A0A834Y0Y8-F1
#
_entry.id   AF-A0A834Y0Y8-F1
#
_cell.length_a   1.000
_cell.length_b   1.000
_cell.length_c   1.000
_cell.angle_alpha   90.00
_cell.angle_beta   90.00
_cell.angle_gamma   90.00
#
_symmetry.space_group_name_H-M   'P 1'
#
loop_
_entity.id
_entity.type
_entity.pdbx_description
1 polymer ?
#
loop_
_entity_poly.entity_id
_entity_poly.type
_entity_poly.pdbx_seq_one_letter_code
_entity_poly.pdbx_strand_id
1 'polypeptide(L)'
;MAEEAAAAESKDPPAMEKNILEICQDIQVSNINDVDAIEFQASEVISRLEEAVEKNSDNNGSGSTWNNPSGFLSSPKSPETILSLIQDLIIHEDVSQSSDEQNQDHQIQIINLPTLTEATKLSLITHSVSAYALALPRSHAQRLAGRLSADTTRWLSHIFRFVDCASSFHDDPLDGLVRVTRLALHRKYPQYMEDGFTALSTKPPLIYSSSSAPLRVVQYLCRQLSLPLKCIRPIPQNTMFGSKQTMDVSALERKLSEDTKLNNSIPLLVIAEVGSVITGHCDNVLRLHEICDKYNVWLHIRGHSLAALSLTNTTKDLSSKIADSITLPIGIWLGIPALPHVTLYRLTDTKGGRPTQRDTTLSLASGLMTESLSRRLPTLPLWAALQVLGRDGIQEKFNRCFQAIEELYLQIKKYQTIRFLSQIPSGELGTYTTNDLPSSISLTSPQIFDAVSSSIVFQYVPSKFSNTNDNNNIQTTNEQIPAYFDKLNSWLGQILQRDIDNVPIELVDIDDYGIAIRICFLENMPLSPTKNDIDNVVSCLDQQIEILNATVEHKETFIRLVTENESLQLVDMPGWAGLGGVRYTPPAWIQLMTEQTKDELNKLNIQLVDVLRSTDAAFSLGEGNDNLACVRFGMVTQDTDVAELLTLVLQVGQEVEANSKLLDTMSEVVKRGIEAAQTDLERENAEKLWNDGILRHVPVVGSFVNWWNPVAKETGVRGRSLNLQAGVVESTENIYKYHMQLQPNTTNSTSSGARTPPQPLVQTLVGAGSQSHSRSSSHSSLQSGKGVTPNAITNILNTVAQVNEETSTT
;
A
#
# COMPACT_ATOMS: atom_id res chain seq x y z
N MET A 1 16.52 -56.62 -74.42
CA MET A 1 17.66 -56.70 -75.34
C MET A 1 18.82 -56.03 -74.64
N ALA A 2 19.98 -56.60 -74.35
CA ALA A 2 20.55 -57.95 -74.22
C ALA A 2 22.04 -57.69 -73.89
N GLU A 3 22.66 -58.56 -73.11
CA GLU A 3 24.12 -58.79 -72.94
C GLU A 3 24.93 -57.72 -72.17
N GLU A 4 25.57 -57.95 -71.02
CA GLU A 4 26.37 -59.08 -70.45
C GLU A 4 27.86 -59.09 -70.87
N ALA A 5 28.71 -59.41 -69.87
CA ALA A 5 30.14 -59.78 -69.88
C ALA A 5 31.19 -58.67 -69.57
N ALA A 6 32.33 -58.91 -68.91
CA ALA A 6 32.80 -59.91 -67.93
C ALA A 6 34.28 -59.54 -67.56
N ALA A 7 34.69 -59.92 -66.34
CA ALA A 7 36.01 -60.45 -65.93
C ALA A 7 37.31 -59.59 -65.86
N ALA A 8 37.75 -59.37 -64.61
CA ALA A 8 39.00 -59.85 -63.95
C ALA A 8 40.41 -59.55 -64.53
N GLU A 9 41.30 -58.94 -63.73
CA GLU A 9 42.42 -59.58 -62.99
C GLU A 9 43.37 -58.56 -62.32
N SER A 10 44.20 -59.06 -61.40
CA SER A 10 44.92 -58.36 -60.31
C SER A 10 46.45 -58.38 -60.47
N LYS A 11 47.16 -57.37 -59.91
CA LYS A 11 48.37 -57.45 -59.02
C LYS A 11 49.30 -56.20 -59.06
N ASP A 12 49.71 -55.77 -57.87
CA ASP A 12 50.58 -54.63 -57.44
C ASP A 12 52.10 -54.77 -57.78
N PRO A 13 53.10 -53.99 -57.25
CA PRO A 13 53.19 -52.75 -56.39
C PRO A 13 54.30 -51.75 -56.90
N PRO A 14 55.03 -50.85 -56.14
CA PRO A 14 54.97 -50.36 -54.74
C PRO A 14 55.18 -48.81 -54.51
N ALA A 15 55.08 -48.42 -53.22
CA ALA A 15 55.80 -47.34 -52.51
C ALA A 15 55.39 -45.86 -52.67
N MET A 16 54.36 -45.41 -51.90
CA MET A 16 54.38 -44.08 -51.26
C MET A 16 53.35 -43.89 -50.11
N GLU A 17 53.06 -44.93 -49.32
CA GLU A 17 52.28 -44.78 -48.09
C GLU A 17 53.21 -44.70 -46.88
N LYS A 18 53.57 -43.48 -46.48
CA LYS A 18 54.05 -43.22 -45.11
C LYS A 18 53.96 -41.77 -44.60
N ASN A 19 53.32 -40.85 -45.33
CA ASN A 19 53.28 -39.42 -44.93
C ASN A 19 51.87 -38.80 -44.86
N ILE A 20 50.78 -39.59 -44.84
CA ILE A 20 49.41 -39.03 -44.76
C ILE A 20 48.68 -39.44 -43.46
N LEU A 21 49.27 -40.30 -42.62
CA LEU A 21 48.66 -40.75 -41.36
C LEU A 21 49.10 -39.97 -40.12
N GLU A 22 49.91 -38.93 -40.26
CA GLU A 22 50.37 -38.07 -39.14
C GLU A 22 49.79 -36.64 -39.16
N ILE A 23 48.85 -36.32 -40.07
CA ILE A 23 48.18 -35.01 -40.12
C ILE A 23 46.69 -35.09 -39.70
N CYS A 24 46.19 -36.28 -39.33
CA CYS A 24 44.81 -36.50 -38.92
C CYS A 24 44.64 -36.73 -37.40
N GLN A 25 45.41 -36.06 -36.54
CA GLN A 25 45.24 -36.16 -35.08
C GLN A 25 44.99 -34.87 -34.31
N ASP A 26 44.95 -33.68 -34.94
CA ASP A 26 44.68 -32.43 -34.22
C ASP A 26 43.57 -31.58 -34.86
N ILE A 27 42.36 -32.15 -34.98
CA ILE A 27 41.13 -31.36 -34.98
C ILE A 27 40.18 -31.98 -33.97
N GLN A 28 40.42 -31.68 -32.69
CA GLN A 28 39.33 -31.68 -31.72
C GLN A 28 38.37 -30.55 -32.12
N VAL A 29 37.33 -30.88 -32.87
CA VAL A 29 36.13 -30.04 -32.90
C VAL A 29 35.57 -30.12 -31.49
N SER A 30 35.83 -29.08 -30.68
CA SER A 30 35.12 -28.88 -29.43
C SER A 30 33.65 -28.67 -29.80
N ASN A 31 32.87 -29.75 -29.81
CA ASN A 31 31.41 -29.72 -29.80
C ASN A 31 30.97 -29.09 -28.48
N ILE A 32 31.13 -27.78 -28.36
CA ILE A 32 30.44 -26.99 -27.36
C ILE A 32 29.00 -26.97 -27.85
N ASN A 33 28.13 -27.68 -27.13
CA ASN A 33 26.71 -27.66 -27.40
C ASN A 33 26.20 -26.23 -27.17
N ASP A 34 25.69 -25.56 -28.21
CA ASP A 34 25.25 -24.16 -28.13
C ASP A 34 24.20 -23.93 -27.02
N VAL A 35 23.43 -24.98 -26.68
CA VAL A 35 22.46 -24.95 -25.57
C VAL A 35 23.17 -24.87 -24.21
N ASP A 36 24.25 -25.63 -24.01
CA ASP A 36 25.03 -25.62 -22.78
C ASP A 36 25.72 -24.26 -22.59
N ALA A 37 26.11 -23.61 -23.70
CA ALA A 37 26.66 -22.25 -23.66
C ALA A 37 25.61 -21.19 -23.27
N ILE A 38 24.37 -21.30 -23.78
CA ILE A 38 23.25 -20.43 -23.39
C ILE A 38 22.89 -20.63 -21.91
N GLU A 39 22.84 -21.88 -21.45
CA GLU A 39 22.60 -22.23 -20.05
C GLU A 39 23.66 -21.60 -19.14
N PHE A 40 24.94 -21.76 -19.48
CA PHE A 40 26.04 -21.21 -18.70
C PHE A 40 25.96 -19.68 -18.62
N GLN A 41 25.78 -18.99 -19.75
CA GLN A 41 25.70 -17.52 -19.78
C GLN A 41 24.46 -16.98 -19.06
N ALA A 42 23.30 -17.60 -19.25
CA ALA A 42 22.07 -17.19 -18.56
C ALA A 42 22.18 -17.40 -17.04
N SER A 43 22.74 -18.53 -16.61
CA SER A 43 22.98 -18.82 -15.19
C SER A 43 23.98 -17.85 -14.56
N GLU A 44 25.03 -17.49 -15.29
CA GLU A 44 26.03 -16.50 -14.85
C GLU A 44 25.40 -15.11 -14.65
N VAL A 45 24.52 -14.67 -15.56
CA VAL A 45 23.81 -13.39 -15.42
C VAL A 45 22.85 -13.42 -14.22
N ILE A 46 22.12 -14.52 -14.01
CA ILE A 46 21.24 -14.66 -12.83
C ILE A 46 22.07 -14.60 -11.54
N SER A 47 23.19 -15.32 -11.47
CA SER A 47 24.08 -15.32 -10.30
C SER A 47 24.64 -13.92 -10.01
N ARG A 48 25.02 -13.16 -11.04
CA ARG A 48 25.51 -11.78 -10.89
C ARG A 48 24.44 -10.84 -10.33
N LEU A 49 23.18 -11.02 -10.74
CA LEU A 49 22.05 -10.24 -10.20
C LEU A 49 21.79 -10.59 -8.73
N GLU A 50 21.80 -11.88 -8.37
CA GLU A 50 21.65 -12.34 -6.98
C GLU A 50 22.78 -11.77 -6.08
N GLU A 51 24.05 -11.87 -6.51
CA GLU A 51 25.19 -11.32 -5.77
C GLU A 51 25.17 -9.79 -5.61
N ALA A 52 24.64 -9.08 -6.61
CA ALA A 52 24.62 -7.62 -6.60
C ALA A 52 23.61 -7.06 -5.59
N VAL A 53 22.51 -7.79 -5.35
CA VAL A 53 21.55 -7.47 -4.30
C VAL A 53 22.19 -7.69 -2.92
N GLU A 54 22.85 -8.83 -2.71
CA GLU A 54 23.51 -9.15 -1.42
C GLU A 54 24.64 -8.16 -1.06
N LYS A 55 25.45 -7.73 -2.03
CA LYS A 55 26.56 -6.79 -1.77
C LYS A 55 26.10 -5.37 -1.46
N ASN A 56 24.92 -4.98 -1.94
CA ASN A 56 24.37 -3.63 -1.76
C ASN A 56 23.45 -3.51 -0.53
N SER A 57 22.98 -4.61 0.07
CA SER A 57 22.32 -4.59 1.37
C SER A 57 23.28 -4.31 2.53
N ASP A 58 24.57 -4.65 2.38
CA ASP A 58 25.59 -4.51 3.43
C ASP A 58 26.33 -3.16 3.41
N ASN A 59 26.31 -2.44 2.29
CA ASN A 59 26.94 -1.14 2.14
C ASN A 59 25.89 -0.03 2.19
N ASN A 60 25.91 0.80 3.23
CA ASN A 60 25.13 2.04 3.30
C ASN A 60 25.42 2.96 2.09
N GLY A 61 24.60 2.83 1.05
CA GLY A 61 24.19 3.90 0.14
C GLY A 61 25.28 4.64 -0.64
N SER A 62 26.21 3.95 -1.32
CA SER A 62 26.99 4.57 -2.40
C SER A 62 26.66 3.96 -3.78
N GLY A 63 25.37 3.81 -4.08
CA GLY A 63 24.91 3.51 -5.44
C GLY A 63 25.03 4.77 -6.29
N SER A 64 25.75 4.72 -7.41
CA SER A 64 25.82 5.84 -8.33
C SER A 64 24.43 6.10 -8.92
N THR A 65 23.90 7.31 -8.74
CA THR A 65 22.72 7.82 -9.44
C THR A 65 22.82 7.56 -10.94
N TRP A 66 21.67 7.28 -11.58
CA TRP A 66 21.51 7.16 -13.03
C TRP A 66 22.08 8.40 -13.76
N ASN A 67 23.38 8.39 -14.05
CA ASN A 67 24.06 9.37 -14.88
C ASN A 67 24.17 8.81 -16.31
N ASN A 68 23.03 8.53 -16.94
CA ASN A 68 23.00 8.40 -18.39
C ASN A 68 22.40 9.69 -18.97
N PRO A 69 23.12 10.42 -19.85
CA PRO A 69 22.55 11.56 -20.53
C PRO A 69 21.36 11.06 -21.37
N SER A 70 20.16 11.46 -20.95
CA SER A 70 18.94 11.24 -21.69
C SER A 70 19.05 11.95 -23.05
N GLY A 71 19.11 11.14 -24.11
CA GLY A 71 18.94 11.63 -25.48
C GLY A 71 19.89 10.98 -26.46
N PHE A 72 19.41 9.92 -27.12
CA PHE A 72 19.96 9.28 -28.33
C PHE A 72 21.00 8.17 -28.13
N LEU A 73 20.79 7.05 -28.86
CA LEU A 73 21.76 5.97 -29.05
C LEU A 73 22.94 6.51 -29.87
N SER A 74 24.02 6.90 -29.19
CA SER A 74 25.17 7.55 -29.82
C SER A 74 26.24 6.55 -30.28
N SER A 75 26.82 5.78 -29.36
CA SER A 75 27.90 4.83 -29.63
C SER A 75 27.51 3.37 -29.30
N PRO A 76 28.00 2.37 -30.06
CA PRO A 76 27.82 0.97 -29.70
C PRO A 76 28.49 0.68 -28.35
N LYS A 77 27.74 0.03 -27.45
CA LYS A 77 28.24 -0.44 -26.14
C LYS A 77 28.57 -1.93 -26.24
N SER A 78 29.53 -2.41 -25.44
CA SER A 78 29.80 -3.86 -25.36
C SER A 78 28.64 -4.57 -24.64
N PRO A 79 28.42 -5.88 -24.90
CA PRO A 79 27.38 -6.66 -24.21
C PRO A 79 27.51 -6.61 -22.69
N GLU A 80 28.72 -6.66 -22.16
CA GLU A 80 29.01 -6.57 -20.72
C GLU A 80 28.55 -5.23 -20.13
N THR A 81 28.83 -4.11 -20.81
CA THR A 81 28.35 -2.79 -20.39
C THR A 81 26.83 -2.68 -20.48
N ILE A 82 26.19 -3.35 -21.43
CA ILE A 82 24.73 -3.36 -21.53
C ILE A 82 24.12 -4.18 -20.39
N LEU A 83 24.70 -5.33 -20.05
CA LEU A 83 24.24 -6.17 -18.94
C LEU A 83 24.42 -5.47 -17.60
N SER A 84 25.54 -4.75 -17.39
CA SER A 84 25.73 -3.95 -16.17
C SER A 84 24.70 -2.81 -16.08
N LEU A 85 24.40 -2.15 -17.20
CA LEU A 85 23.35 -1.13 -17.24
C LEU A 85 21.96 -1.70 -16.94
N ILE A 86 21.64 -2.89 -17.46
CA ILE A 86 20.37 -3.57 -17.16
C ILE A 86 20.31 -3.95 -15.68
N GLN A 87 21.41 -4.45 -15.12
CA GLN A 87 21.53 -4.76 -13.70
C GLN A 87 21.28 -3.52 -12.84
N ASP A 88 21.92 -2.39 -13.16
CA ASP A 88 21.70 -1.12 -12.45
C ASP A 88 20.23 -0.67 -12.55
N LEU A 89 19.60 -0.82 -13.72
CA LEU A 89 18.19 -0.49 -13.95
C LEU A 89 17.20 -1.38 -13.18
N ILE A 90 17.58 -2.63 -12.89
CA ILE A 90 16.74 -3.57 -12.13
C ILE A 90 16.83 -3.28 -10.63
N ILE A 91 17.99 -2.87 -10.14
CA ILE A 91 18.28 -2.69 -8.71
C ILE A 91 17.82 -1.31 -8.21
N HIS A 92 17.91 -0.28 -9.06
CA HIS A 92 17.64 1.11 -8.68
C HIS A 92 16.35 1.63 -9.31
N GLU A 93 15.44 2.15 -8.48
CA GLU A 93 14.24 2.85 -8.93
C GLU A 93 14.54 4.34 -9.20
N ASP A 94 14.01 4.89 -10.29
CA ASP A 94 14.11 6.32 -10.61
C ASP A 94 13.27 7.13 -9.62
N VAL A 95 13.93 7.87 -8.72
CA VAL A 95 13.24 8.87 -7.90
C VAL A 95 12.79 10.00 -8.84
N SER A 96 11.48 10.10 -9.06
CA SER A 96 10.89 11.25 -9.75
C SER A 96 11.30 12.53 -9.01
N GLN A 97 12.08 13.39 -9.66
CA GLN A 97 12.38 14.73 -9.16
C GLN A 97 11.08 15.54 -9.13
N SER A 98 10.31 15.43 -8.06
CA SER A 98 9.34 16.46 -7.70
C SER A 98 10.16 17.67 -7.27
N SER A 99 10.12 18.71 -8.09
CA SER A 99 10.83 19.95 -7.93
C SER A 99 10.23 20.77 -6.80
N ASP A 100 10.41 20.37 -5.55
CA ASP A 100 10.26 21.27 -4.40
C ASP A 100 11.02 20.71 -3.17
N GLU A 101 11.78 21.63 -2.58
CA GLU A 101 12.41 21.62 -1.25
C GLU A 101 13.82 21.02 -1.07
N GLN A 102 14.67 21.91 -0.55
CA GLN A 102 16.06 21.72 -0.19
C GLN A 102 16.16 20.98 1.15
N ASN A 103 17.11 20.05 1.24
CA ASN A 103 17.57 19.31 2.43
C ASN A 103 16.66 18.18 2.94
N GLN A 104 16.93 16.96 2.48
CA GLN A 104 16.96 15.73 3.29
C GLN A 104 17.72 14.63 2.53
N ASP A 105 18.46 13.79 3.25
CA ASP A 105 19.25 12.67 2.72
C ASP A 105 18.40 11.82 1.76
N HIS A 106 18.76 11.82 0.47
CA HIS A 106 18.09 11.00 -0.53
C HIS A 106 18.51 9.55 -0.33
N GLN A 107 17.79 8.80 0.51
CA GLN A 107 17.99 7.36 0.64
C GLN A 107 17.55 6.69 -0.67
N ILE A 108 18.52 6.08 -1.36
CA ILE A 108 18.29 5.25 -2.53
C ILE A 108 17.48 4.04 -2.08
N GLN A 109 16.26 3.89 -2.61
CA GLN A 109 15.43 2.72 -2.34
C GLN A 109 15.93 1.57 -3.22
N ILE A 110 16.52 0.55 -2.60
CA ILE A 110 17.01 -0.66 -3.26
C ILE A 110 15.85 -1.66 -3.33
N ILE A 111 15.63 -2.27 -4.50
CA ILE A 111 14.64 -3.33 -4.66
C ILE A 111 15.24 -4.67 -4.23
N ASN A 112 14.59 -5.34 -3.27
CA ASN A 112 14.90 -6.73 -2.94
C ASN A 112 14.37 -7.64 -4.06
N LEU A 113 15.27 -8.32 -4.78
CA LEU A 113 14.87 -9.31 -5.77
C LEU A 113 14.33 -10.58 -5.08
N PRO A 114 13.32 -11.23 -5.67
CA PRO A 114 12.75 -12.46 -5.10
C PRO A 114 13.76 -13.61 -5.19
N THR A 115 13.75 -14.49 -4.18
CA THR A 115 14.55 -15.72 -4.20
C THR A 115 14.05 -16.66 -5.29
N LEU A 116 14.97 -17.08 -6.16
CA LEU A 116 14.63 -17.94 -7.30
C LEU A 116 14.83 -19.41 -6.94
N THR A 117 13.77 -20.21 -7.05
CA THR A 117 13.89 -21.67 -6.94
C THR A 117 14.58 -22.26 -8.16
N GLU A 118 15.13 -23.48 -8.05
CA GLU A 118 15.72 -24.21 -9.18
C GLU A 118 14.77 -24.32 -10.38
N ALA A 119 13.48 -24.59 -10.13
CA ALA A 119 12.46 -24.62 -11.18
C ALA A 119 12.27 -23.26 -11.87
N THR A 120 12.42 -22.16 -11.12
CA THR A 120 12.35 -20.80 -11.66
C THR A 120 13.59 -20.45 -12.46
N LYS A 121 14.79 -20.77 -11.96
CA LYS A 121 16.05 -20.58 -12.70
C LYS A 121 16.01 -21.34 -14.03
N LEU A 122 15.56 -22.59 -14.02
CA LEU A 122 15.38 -23.37 -15.25
C LEU A 122 14.31 -22.78 -16.19
N SER A 123 13.19 -22.29 -15.66
CA SER A 123 12.17 -21.59 -16.44
C SER A 123 12.75 -20.38 -17.19
N LEU A 124 13.58 -19.57 -16.51
CA LEU A 124 14.25 -18.41 -17.12
C LEU A 124 15.25 -18.82 -18.22
N ILE A 125 16.06 -19.86 -17.98
CA ILE A 125 16.99 -20.39 -18.98
C ILE A 125 16.23 -20.91 -20.20
N THR A 126 15.13 -21.63 -19.98
CA THR A 126 14.33 -22.21 -21.08
C THR A 126 13.57 -21.16 -21.90
N HIS A 127 13.32 -19.96 -21.37
CA HIS A 127 12.90 -18.82 -22.20
C HIS A 127 13.98 -18.42 -23.21
N SER A 128 15.26 -18.41 -22.81
CA SER A 128 16.38 -18.16 -23.71
C SER A 128 16.50 -19.24 -24.78
N VAL A 129 16.34 -20.52 -24.39
CA VAL A 129 16.32 -21.65 -25.34
C VAL A 129 15.10 -21.57 -26.29
N SER A 130 13.94 -21.14 -25.78
CA SER A 130 12.73 -20.93 -26.60
C SER A 130 12.94 -19.83 -27.65
N ALA A 131 13.67 -18.76 -27.29
CA ALA A 131 14.08 -17.74 -28.24
C ALA A 131 15.06 -18.29 -29.29
N TYR A 132 16.04 -19.12 -28.89
CA TYR A 132 16.94 -19.79 -29.83
C TYR A 132 16.21 -20.71 -30.81
N ALA A 133 15.13 -21.37 -30.37
CA ALA A 133 14.34 -22.25 -31.23
C ALA A 133 13.73 -21.54 -32.46
N LEU A 134 13.63 -20.20 -32.46
CA LEU A 134 13.22 -19.42 -33.63
C LEU A 134 14.21 -19.49 -34.80
N ALA A 135 15.48 -19.79 -34.52
CA ALA A 135 16.51 -20.01 -35.55
C ALA A 135 16.38 -21.39 -36.23
N LEU A 136 15.62 -22.33 -35.64
CA LEU A 136 15.45 -23.67 -36.20
C LEU A 136 14.57 -23.66 -37.46
N PRO A 137 14.74 -24.64 -38.37
CA PRO A 137 13.84 -24.83 -39.50
C PRO A 137 12.39 -24.95 -39.04
N ARG A 138 11.47 -24.24 -39.72
CA ARG A 138 10.04 -24.15 -39.32
C ARG A 138 9.40 -25.52 -39.07
N SER A 139 9.67 -26.51 -39.93
CA SER A 139 9.08 -27.86 -39.79
C SER A 139 9.63 -28.64 -38.59
N HIS A 140 10.85 -28.32 -38.14
CA HIS A 140 11.44 -28.91 -36.93
C HIS A 140 10.86 -28.23 -35.69
N ALA A 141 10.85 -26.90 -35.65
CA ALA A 141 10.27 -26.13 -34.55
C ALA A 141 8.79 -26.49 -34.30
N GLN A 142 7.98 -26.63 -35.35
CA GLN A 142 6.57 -27.03 -35.23
C GLN A 142 6.39 -28.46 -34.70
N ARG A 143 7.25 -29.41 -35.11
CA ARG A 143 7.23 -30.78 -34.57
C ARG A 143 7.61 -30.80 -33.09
N LEU A 144 8.59 -29.99 -32.70
CA LEU A 144 9.00 -29.83 -31.31
C LEU A 144 7.89 -29.18 -30.48
N ALA A 145 7.30 -28.08 -30.94
CA ALA A 145 6.17 -27.41 -30.30
C ALA A 145 4.98 -28.36 -30.10
N GLY A 146 4.61 -29.12 -31.14
CA GLY A 146 3.54 -30.11 -31.07
C GLY A 146 3.82 -31.22 -30.05
N ARG A 147 5.06 -31.71 -29.96
CA ARG A 147 5.45 -32.71 -28.97
C ARG A 147 5.40 -32.16 -27.54
N LEU A 148 6.00 -30.99 -27.30
CA LEU A 148 5.99 -30.33 -25.99
C LEU A 148 4.56 -30.06 -25.53
N SER A 149 3.72 -29.52 -26.41
CA SER A 149 2.31 -29.28 -26.15
C SER A 149 1.54 -30.57 -25.81
N ALA A 150 1.77 -31.65 -26.56
CA ALA A 150 1.12 -32.94 -26.31
C ALA A 150 1.54 -33.55 -24.95
N ASP A 151 2.83 -33.55 -24.64
CA ASP A 151 3.38 -34.06 -23.38
C ASP A 151 2.83 -33.26 -22.20
N THR A 152 2.92 -31.92 -22.25
CA THR A 152 2.40 -31.03 -21.20
C THR A 152 0.88 -31.17 -21.04
N THR A 153 0.12 -31.26 -22.13
CA THR A 153 -1.34 -31.50 -22.05
C THR A 153 -1.65 -32.80 -21.31
N ARG A 154 -0.92 -33.87 -21.63
CA ARG A 154 -1.11 -35.18 -20.98
C ARG A 154 -0.80 -35.11 -19.49
N TRP A 155 0.28 -34.44 -19.10
CA TRP A 155 0.65 -34.28 -17.70
C TRP A 155 -0.39 -33.45 -16.93
N LEU A 156 -0.80 -32.30 -17.46
CA LEU A 156 -1.80 -31.45 -16.81
C LEU A 156 -3.16 -32.12 -16.73
N SER A 157 -3.58 -32.84 -17.78
CA SER A 157 -4.81 -33.64 -17.77
C SER A 157 -4.80 -34.68 -16.65
N HIS A 158 -3.66 -35.32 -16.41
CA HIS A 158 -3.52 -36.30 -15.34
C HIS A 158 -3.42 -35.66 -13.95
N ILE A 159 -2.64 -34.58 -13.80
CA ILE A 159 -2.48 -33.85 -12.54
C ILE A 159 -3.82 -33.28 -12.07
N PHE A 160 -4.56 -32.60 -12.95
CA PHE A 160 -5.82 -31.93 -12.61
C PHE A 160 -7.07 -32.77 -12.89
N ARG A 161 -6.90 -34.05 -13.25
CA ARG A 161 -8.00 -35.00 -13.51
C ARG A 161 -9.02 -34.52 -14.54
N PHE A 162 -8.59 -33.67 -15.49
CA PHE A 162 -9.42 -33.15 -16.57
C PHE A 162 -9.15 -33.94 -17.85
N VAL A 163 -9.88 -35.04 -18.03
CA VAL A 163 -9.62 -36.04 -19.10
C VAL A 163 -10.33 -35.67 -20.40
N ASP A 164 -9.87 -36.22 -21.53
CA ASP A 164 -10.40 -35.97 -22.88
C ASP A 164 -10.35 -34.49 -23.29
N CYS A 165 -9.27 -33.81 -22.90
CA CYS A 165 -9.08 -32.40 -23.16
C CYS A 165 -7.96 -32.11 -24.18
N ALA A 166 -7.99 -30.88 -24.69
CA ALA A 166 -6.82 -30.20 -25.23
C ALA A 166 -6.43 -29.05 -24.30
N SER A 167 -5.23 -28.52 -24.48
CA SER A 167 -4.74 -27.33 -23.80
C SER A 167 -4.47 -26.21 -24.79
N SER A 168 -4.67 -24.98 -24.34
CA SER A 168 -4.19 -23.76 -24.99
C SER A 168 -3.28 -23.04 -23.99
N PHE A 169 -2.10 -22.63 -24.44
CA PHE A 169 -1.12 -21.86 -23.69
C PHE A 169 -1.19 -20.40 -24.12
N HIS A 170 -1.10 -19.47 -23.16
CA HIS A 170 -1.23 -18.04 -23.42
C HIS A 170 -0.52 -17.22 -22.35
N ASP A 171 -0.05 -16.03 -22.72
CA ASP A 171 0.66 -15.15 -21.79
C ASP A 171 -0.33 -14.37 -20.92
N ASP A 172 -1.39 -13.80 -21.51
CA ASP A 172 -2.46 -13.06 -20.81
C ASP A 172 -3.47 -14.01 -20.15
N PRO A 173 -3.80 -13.88 -18.85
CA PRO A 173 -4.68 -14.81 -18.14
C PRO A 173 -6.10 -14.96 -18.73
N LEU A 174 -6.60 -13.98 -19.47
CA LEU A 174 -7.96 -13.96 -20.02
C LEU A 174 -8.02 -14.42 -21.48
N ASP A 175 -6.87 -14.58 -22.15
CA ASP A 175 -6.83 -14.96 -23.56
C ASP A 175 -7.44 -16.34 -23.82
N GLY A 176 -7.21 -17.28 -22.90
CA GLY A 176 -7.84 -18.59 -22.94
C GLY A 176 -9.36 -18.54 -22.92
N LEU A 177 -9.94 -17.68 -22.05
CA LEU A 177 -11.39 -17.46 -21.98
C LEU A 177 -11.93 -16.86 -23.28
N VAL A 178 -11.22 -15.91 -23.88
CA VAL A 178 -11.58 -15.32 -25.19
C VAL A 178 -11.61 -16.40 -26.27
N ARG A 179 -10.56 -17.23 -26.36
CA ARG A 179 -10.45 -18.30 -27.37
C ARG A 179 -11.50 -19.39 -27.18
N VAL A 180 -11.82 -19.77 -25.94
CA VAL A 180 -12.91 -20.71 -25.63
C VAL A 180 -14.27 -20.12 -25.96
N THR A 181 -14.50 -18.84 -25.66
CA THR A 181 -15.76 -18.17 -26.01
C THR A 181 -15.93 -18.09 -27.52
N ARG A 182 -14.85 -17.84 -28.26
CA ARG A 182 -14.83 -17.90 -29.73
C ARG A 182 -15.13 -19.30 -30.26
N LEU A 183 -14.61 -20.35 -29.62
CA LEU A 183 -14.98 -21.74 -29.94
C LEU A 183 -16.49 -21.99 -29.73
N ALA A 184 -17.04 -21.53 -28.60
CA ALA A 184 -18.48 -21.64 -28.33
C ALA A 184 -19.32 -20.89 -29.38
N LEU A 185 -18.87 -19.72 -29.85
CA LEU A 185 -19.51 -18.98 -30.94
C LEU A 185 -19.52 -19.78 -32.24
N HIS A 186 -18.39 -20.32 -32.66
CA HIS A 186 -18.32 -21.15 -33.88
C HIS A 186 -19.22 -22.40 -33.80
N ARG A 187 -19.40 -22.99 -32.60
CA ARG A 187 -20.31 -24.12 -32.41
C ARG A 187 -21.79 -23.72 -32.47
N LYS A 188 -22.16 -22.59 -31.88
CA LYS A 188 -23.57 -22.12 -31.82
C LYS A 188 -24.02 -21.36 -33.07
N TYR A 189 -23.09 -20.77 -33.81
CA TYR A 189 -23.35 -19.95 -35.00
C TYR A 189 -22.52 -20.49 -36.18
N PRO A 190 -23.05 -21.46 -36.95
CA PRO A 190 -22.31 -22.06 -38.07
C PRO A 190 -21.85 -21.03 -39.13
N GLN A 191 -22.67 -20.01 -39.38
CA GLN A 191 -22.37 -18.93 -40.33
C GLN A 191 -21.36 -17.90 -39.80
N TYR A 192 -21.01 -17.95 -38.51
CA TYR A 192 -20.09 -16.96 -37.91
C TYR A 192 -18.70 -16.95 -38.57
N MET A 193 -18.26 -18.09 -39.13
CA MET A 193 -16.98 -18.16 -39.83
C MET A 193 -16.98 -17.40 -41.16
N GLU A 194 -18.12 -17.31 -41.85
CA GLU A 194 -18.24 -16.67 -43.17
C GLU A 194 -18.78 -15.24 -43.06
N ASP A 195 -19.84 -15.04 -42.29
CA ASP A 195 -20.59 -13.78 -42.17
C ASP A 195 -20.05 -12.88 -41.04
N GLY A 196 -19.13 -13.39 -40.22
CA GLY A 196 -18.54 -12.67 -39.09
C GLY A 196 -19.60 -12.14 -38.11
N PHE A 197 -19.42 -10.89 -37.67
CA PHE A 197 -20.32 -10.27 -36.68
C PHE A 197 -21.79 -10.22 -37.12
N THR A 198 -22.06 -10.18 -38.43
CA THR A 198 -23.44 -10.08 -38.94
C THR A 198 -24.27 -11.33 -38.60
N ALA A 199 -23.63 -12.50 -38.47
CA ALA A 199 -24.27 -13.74 -38.02
C ALA A 199 -24.86 -13.64 -36.59
N LEU A 200 -24.34 -12.73 -35.77
CA LEU A 200 -24.76 -12.53 -34.38
C LEU A 200 -25.89 -11.51 -34.24
N SER A 201 -26.21 -10.76 -35.31
CA SER A 201 -27.12 -9.61 -35.25
C SER A 201 -28.58 -10.00 -35.02
N THR A 202 -29.01 -11.13 -35.59
CA THR A 202 -30.39 -11.62 -35.53
C THR A 202 -30.75 -12.18 -34.16
N LYS A 203 -29.82 -12.93 -33.56
CA LYS A 203 -29.90 -13.47 -32.21
C LYS A 203 -28.56 -13.27 -31.52
N PRO A 204 -28.40 -12.25 -30.67
CA PRO A 204 -27.14 -12.02 -30.00
C PRO A 204 -26.81 -13.16 -29.01
N PRO A 205 -25.53 -13.50 -28.84
CA PRO A 205 -25.09 -14.45 -27.82
C PRO A 205 -25.25 -13.86 -26.42
N LEU A 206 -25.59 -14.71 -25.44
CA LEU A 206 -25.65 -14.33 -24.03
C LEU A 206 -24.59 -15.06 -23.21
N ILE A 207 -23.83 -14.29 -22.45
CA ILE A 207 -22.81 -14.74 -21.51
C ILE A 207 -23.28 -14.43 -20.10
N TYR A 208 -23.40 -15.46 -19.28
CA TYR A 208 -23.84 -15.38 -17.89
C TYR A 208 -22.62 -15.37 -16.97
N SER A 209 -22.57 -14.42 -16.04
CA SER A 209 -21.49 -14.27 -15.09
C SER A 209 -22.04 -13.73 -13.78
N SER A 210 -21.40 -14.07 -12.65
CA SER A 210 -21.79 -13.54 -11.34
C SER A 210 -21.65 -12.02 -11.30
N SER A 211 -22.54 -11.33 -10.60
CA SER A 211 -22.45 -9.88 -10.37
C SER A 211 -21.18 -9.46 -9.63
N SER A 212 -20.57 -10.39 -8.89
CA SER A 212 -19.33 -10.20 -8.12
C SER A 212 -18.08 -10.53 -8.91
N ALA A 213 -18.22 -11.12 -10.10
CA ALA A 213 -17.08 -11.37 -10.95
C ALA A 213 -16.45 -10.02 -11.34
N PRO A 214 -15.11 -9.88 -11.33
CA PRO A 214 -14.47 -8.61 -11.61
C PRO A 214 -14.93 -8.06 -12.96
N LEU A 215 -15.48 -6.84 -12.98
CA LEU A 215 -16.04 -6.19 -14.16
C LEU A 215 -15.06 -6.21 -15.36
N ARG A 216 -13.76 -6.12 -15.05
CA ARG A 216 -12.65 -6.20 -16.01
C ARG A 216 -12.67 -7.47 -16.85
N VAL A 217 -13.05 -8.63 -16.29
CA VAL A 217 -13.09 -9.92 -17.02
C VAL A 217 -14.09 -9.85 -18.17
N VAL A 218 -15.30 -9.41 -17.85
CA VAL A 218 -16.42 -9.32 -18.79
C VAL A 218 -16.18 -8.23 -19.83
N GLN A 219 -15.67 -7.08 -19.42
CA GLN A 219 -15.30 -5.98 -20.32
C GLN A 219 -14.18 -6.38 -21.28
N TYR A 220 -13.14 -7.06 -20.78
CA TYR A 220 -12.05 -7.59 -21.60
C TYR A 220 -12.59 -8.56 -22.64
N LEU A 221 -13.44 -9.50 -22.24
CA LEU A 221 -14.05 -10.48 -23.14
C LEU A 221 -14.88 -9.82 -24.24
N CYS A 222 -15.74 -8.85 -23.86
CA CYS A 222 -16.54 -8.07 -24.82
C CYS A 222 -15.66 -7.31 -25.81
N ARG A 223 -14.60 -6.65 -25.32
CA ARG A 223 -13.66 -5.90 -26.16
C ARG A 223 -12.93 -6.80 -27.16
N GLN A 224 -12.40 -7.94 -26.70
CA GLN A 224 -11.63 -8.85 -27.55
C GLN A 224 -12.48 -9.56 -28.61
N LEU A 225 -13.77 -9.78 -28.34
CA LEU A 225 -14.70 -10.41 -29.28
C LEU A 225 -15.58 -9.43 -30.03
N SER A 226 -15.39 -8.11 -29.81
CA SER A 226 -16.26 -7.06 -30.34
C SER A 226 -17.76 -7.29 -30.02
N LEU A 227 -18.05 -7.90 -28.88
CA LEU A 227 -19.42 -8.11 -28.42
C LEU A 227 -19.90 -6.90 -27.62
N PRO A 228 -21.13 -6.42 -27.83
CA PRO A 228 -21.68 -5.34 -27.03
C PRO A 228 -21.99 -5.82 -25.60
N LEU A 229 -21.89 -4.94 -24.60
CA LEU A 229 -22.18 -5.29 -23.19
C LEU A 229 -23.60 -5.86 -22.97
N LYS A 230 -24.55 -5.58 -23.87
CA LYS A 230 -25.89 -6.20 -23.85
C LYS A 230 -25.87 -7.73 -24.00
N CYS A 231 -24.76 -8.31 -24.47
CA CYS A 231 -24.54 -9.76 -24.53
C CYS A 231 -24.22 -10.35 -23.15
N ILE A 232 -24.01 -9.53 -22.13
CA ILE A 232 -23.74 -9.97 -20.77
C ILE A 232 -25.04 -10.02 -19.98
N ARG A 233 -25.19 -11.09 -19.21
CA ARG A 233 -26.28 -11.29 -18.25
C ARG A 233 -25.68 -11.47 -16.86
N PRO A 234 -25.63 -10.41 -16.03
CA PRO A 234 -25.19 -10.55 -14.66
C PRO A 234 -26.20 -11.40 -13.87
N ILE A 235 -25.70 -12.37 -13.13
CA ILE A 235 -26.47 -13.22 -12.23
C ILE A 235 -26.19 -12.75 -10.79
N PRO A 236 -27.22 -12.47 -9.98
CA PRO A 236 -27.03 -12.04 -8.61
C PRO A 236 -26.33 -13.11 -7.77
N GLN A 237 -25.72 -12.68 -6.68
CA GLN A 237 -25.24 -13.56 -5.64
C GLN A 237 -26.39 -14.27 -4.92
N ASN A 238 -26.05 -15.38 -4.28
CA ASN A 238 -26.94 -16.14 -3.42
C ASN A 238 -27.36 -15.34 -2.19
N THR A 239 -28.66 -15.30 -1.90
CA THR A 239 -29.22 -14.49 -0.79
C THR A 239 -29.81 -15.31 0.34
N MET A 240 -29.96 -16.63 0.18
CA MET A 240 -30.79 -17.45 1.07
C MET A 240 -30.04 -18.59 1.77
N PHE A 241 -29.19 -19.34 1.06
CA PHE A 241 -28.58 -20.57 1.59
C PHE A 241 -27.13 -20.72 1.15
N GLY A 242 -26.19 -20.86 2.09
CA GLY A 242 -24.75 -20.91 1.80
C GLY A 242 -24.12 -19.52 1.62
N SER A 243 -22.92 -19.48 1.06
CA SER A 243 -22.15 -18.23 0.94
C SER A 243 -22.83 -17.19 0.07
N LYS A 244 -22.99 -15.98 0.63
CA LYS A 244 -23.50 -14.78 -0.06
C LYS A 244 -22.61 -14.28 -1.19
N GLN A 245 -21.42 -14.87 -1.39
CA GLN A 245 -20.52 -14.47 -2.46
C GLN A 245 -20.49 -15.44 -3.64
N THR A 246 -21.30 -16.51 -3.58
CA THR A 246 -21.49 -17.47 -4.67
C THR A 246 -22.64 -17.04 -5.58
N MET A 247 -22.61 -17.49 -6.84
CA MET A 247 -23.67 -17.25 -7.82
C MET A 247 -25.00 -17.89 -7.37
N ASP A 248 -26.10 -17.15 -7.47
CA ASP A 248 -27.44 -17.73 -7.28
C ASP A 248 -27.82 -18.62 -8.47
N VAL A 249 -27.69 -19.92 -8.25
CA VAL A 249 -27.96 -20.95 -9.25
C VAL A 249 -29.44 -21.01 -9.63
N SER A 250 -30.35 -20.67 -8.72
CA SER A 250 -31.79 -20.60 -8.99
C SER A 250 -32.12 -19.38 -9.87
N ALA A 251 -31.47 -18.24 -9.61
CA ALA A 251 -31.58 -17.07 -10.47
C ALA A 251 -31.02 -17.33 -11.87
N LEU A 252 -29.89 -18.03 -11.98
CA LEU A 252 -29.32 -18.46 -13.26
C LEU A 252 -30.31 -19.33 -14.04
N GLU A 253 -30.85 -20.39 -13.43
CA GLU A 253 -31.80 -21.30 -14.10
C GLU A 253 -33.05 -20.56 -14.58
N ARG A 254 -33.58 -19.64 -13.77
CA ARG A 254 -34.72 -18.80 -14.14
C ARG A 254 -34.38 -17.92 -15.35
N LYS A 255 -33.23 -17.23 -15.33
CA LYS A 255 -32.79 -16.36 -16.44
C LYS A 255 -32.57 -17.13 -17.73
N LEU A 256 -31.89 -18.27 -17.66
CA LEU A 256 -31.73 -19.17 -18.80
C LEU A 256 -33.08 -19.64 -19.36
N SER A 257 -34.04 -19.97 -18.49
CA SER A 257 -35.38 -20.38 -18.92
C SER A 257 -36.15 -19.26 -19.62
N GLU A 258 -36.02 -18.01 -19.13
CA GLU A 258 -36.64 -16.81 -19.72
C GLU A 258 -36.04 -16.53 -21.11
N ASP A 259 -34.71 -16.47 -21.20
CA ASP A 259 -34.00 -16.16 -22.44
C ASP A 259 -34.23 -17.24 -23.52
N THR A 260 -34.25 -18.52 -23.11
CA THR A 260 -34.54 -19.64 -24.02
C THR A 260 -35.98 -19.59 -24.54
N LYS A 261 -36.95 -19.20 -23.70
CA LYS A 261 -38.37 -19.07 -24.10
C LYS A 261 -38.60 -17.89 -25.04
N LEU A 262 -37.94 -16.77 -24.80
CA LEU A 262 -38.05 -15.56 -25.63
C LEU A 262 -37.49 -15.77 -27.04
N ASN A 263 -36.52 -16.68 -27.20
CA ASN A 263 -35.93 -17.11 -28.48
C ASN A 263 -35.37 -15.95 -29.35
N ASN A 264 -35.11 -14.80 -28.71
CA ASN A 264 -34.54 -13.60 -29.32
C ASN A 264 -33.02 -13.54 -29.20
N SER A 265 -32.42 -14.47 -28.45
CA SER A 265 -31.02 -14.52 -28.09
C SER A 265 -30.61 -15.97 -27.86
N ILE A 266 -29.31 -16.24 -27.85
CA ILE A 266 -28.78 -17.60 -27.69
C ILE A 266 -27.90 -17.65 -26.44
N PRO A 267 -28.29 -18.39 -25.39
CA PRO A 267 -27.41 -18.73 -24.29
C PRO A 267 -26.13 -19.40 -24.79
N LEU A 268 -24.99 -18.76 -24.54
CA LEU A 268 -23.70 -19.16 -25.09
C LEU A 268 -22.80 -19.80 -24.03
N LEU A 269 -22.55 -19.06 -22.95
CA LEU A 269 -21.50 -19.35 -21.98
C LEU A 269 -21.93 -18.95 -20.57
N VAL A 270 -21.63 -19.79 -19.58
CA VAL A 270 -21.67 -19.48 -18.14
C VAL A 270 -20.22 -19.46 -17.65
N ILE A 271 -19.83 -18.37 -16.99
CA ILE A 271 -18.53 -18.22 -16.33
C ILE A 271 -18.78 -18.40 -14.84
N ALA A 272 -18.18 -19.44 -14.27
CA ALA A 272 -18.28 -19.79 -12.86
C ALA A 272 -16.92 -19.67 -12.16
N GLU A 273 -16.95 -19.34 -10.87
CA GLU A 273 -15.76 -19.20 -10.03
C GLU A 273 -15.67 -20.37 -9.03
N VAL A 274 -14.49 -20.97 -8.92
CA VAL A 274 -14.14 -22.03 -7.96
C VAL A 274 -12.87 -21.60 -7.25
N GLY A 275 -13.04 -20.98 -6.08
CA GLY A 275 -11.98 -20.27 -5.40
C GLY A 275 -11.78 -18.90 -6.04
N SER A 276 -12.80 -18.04 -5.95
CA SER A 276 -12.75 -16.66 -6.47
C SER A 276 -11.48 -15.96 -5.98
N VAL A 277 -10.85 -15.14 -6.84
CA VAL A 277 -9.52 -14.54 -6.56
C VAL A 277 -9.45 -13.86 -5.20
N ILE A 278 -10.48 -13.07 -4.83
CA ILE A 278 -10.45 -12.30 -3.59
C ILE A 278 -10.76 -13.19 -2.38
N THR A 279 -11.95 -13.78 -2.33
CA THR A 279 -12.50 -14.40 -1.12
C THR A 279 -12.51 -15.93 -1.12
N GLY A 280 -12.03 -16.56 -2.19
CA GLY A 280 -11.90 -18.01 -2.26
C GLY A 280 -13.21 -18.79 -2.29
N HIS A 281 -14.37 -18.16 -2.51
CA HIS A 281 -15.65 -18.87 -2.59
C HIS A 281 -15.76 -19.70 -3.86
N CYS A 282 -16.46 -20.83 -3.74
CA CYS A 282 -16.73 -21.74 -4.84
C CYS A 282 -18.23 -21.74 -5.17
N ASP A 283 -18.57 -21.50 -6.44
CA ASP A 283 -19.92 -21.70 -6.95
C ASP A 283 -20.31 -23.20 -6.86
N ASN A 284 -21.60 -23.50 -6.80
CA ASN A 284 -22.08 -24.89 -6.79
C ASN A 284 -21.92 -25.54 -8.17
N VAL A 285 -20.71 -26.05 -8.43
CA VAL A 285 -20.29 -26.61 -9.71
C VAL A 285 -21.19 -27.75 -10.18
N LEU A 286 -21.60 -28.62 -9.26
CA LEU A 286 -22.45 -29.76 -9.57
C LEU A 286 -23.78 -29.30 -10.17
N ARG A 287 -24.44 -28.34 -9.51
CA ARG A 287 -25.72 -27.81 -9.99
C ARG A 287 -25.56 -26.96 -11.26
N LEU A 288 -24.49 -26.18 -11.35
CA LEU A 288 -24.18 -25.40 -12.56
C LEU A 288 -23.98 -26.30 -13.78
N HIS A 289 -23.26 -27.42 -13.62
CA HIS A 289 -23.07 -28.41 -14.68
C HIS A 289 -24.42 -28.98 -15.16
N GLU A 290 -25.29 -29.42 -14.24
CA GLU A 290 -26.63 -29.94 -14.58
C GLU A 290 -27.46 -28.93 -15.39
N ILE A 291 -27.43 -27.66 -14.98
CA ILE A 291 -28.17 -26.59 -15.67
C ILE A 291 -27.56 -26.32 -17.05
N CYS A 292 -26.24 -26.24 -17.16
CA CYS A 292 -25.55 -26.02 -18.43
C CYS A 292 -25.80 -27.16 -19.42
N ASP A 293 -25.86 -28.41 -18.95
CA ASP A 293 -26.26 -29.56 -19.77
C ASP A 293 -27.72 -29.46 -20.23
N LYS A 294 -28.64 -29.11 -19.31
CA LYS A 294 -30.07 -28.97 -19.60
C LYS A 294 -30.37 -27.92 -20.67
N TYR A 295 -29.72 -26.76 -20.61
CA TYR A 295 -29.94 -25.66 -21.56
C TYR A 295 -28.93 -25.63 -22.71
N ASN A 296 -28.03 -26.61 -22.78
CA ASN A 296 -26.94 -26.69 -23.77
C ASN A 296 -26.11 -25.39 -23.81
N VAL A 297 -25.59 -24.96 -22.66
CA VAL A 297 -24.75 -23.76 -22.51
C VAL A 297 -23.34 -24.18 -22.14
N TRP A 298 -22.31 -23.51 -22.67
CA TRP A 298 -20.93 -23.81 -22.32
C TRP A 298 -20.65 -23.41 -20.87
N LEU A 299 -19.99 -24.27 -20.09
CA LEU A 299 -19.55 -23.97 -18.73
C LEU A 299 -18.04 -23.80 -18.70
N HIS A 300 -17.59 -22.61 -18.33
CA HIS A 300 -16.18 -22.30 -18.08
C HIS A 300 -15.96 -22.02 -16.59
N ILE A 301 -14.98 -22.72 -16.00
CA ILE A 301 -14.61 -22.53 -14.60
C ILE A 301 -13.22 -21.92 -14.47
N ARG A 302 -13.06 -21.02 -13.53
CA ARG A 302 -11.79 -20.39 -13.15
C ARG A 302 -11.72 -20.24 -11.63
N GLY A 303 -10.52 -20.01 -11.10
CA GLY A 303 -10.29 -19.75 -9.67
C GLY A 303 -9.24 -20.68 -9.06
N HIS A 304 -8.77 -20.33 -7.85
CA HIS A 304 -7.60 -20.93 -7.22
C HIS A 304 -7.89 -22.29 -6.60
N SER A 305 -9.13 -22.56 -6.18
CA SER A 305 -9.52 -23.86 -5.61
C SER A 305 -9.47 -25.00 -6.64
N LEU A 306 -9.36 -24.70 -7.94
CA LEU A 306 -9.04 -25.68 -8.98
C LEU A 306 -7.70 -26.40 -8.73
N ALA A 307 -6.76 -25.79 -8.01
CA ALA A 307 -5.52 -26.43 -7.60
C ALA A 307 -5.77 -27.70 -6.77
N ALA A 308 -6.87 -27.75 -6.02
CA ALA A 308 -7.21 -28.90 -5.18
C ALA A 308 -7.52 -30.18 -5.97
N LEU A 309 -7.78 -30.08 -7.29
CA LEU A 309 -7.94 -31.25 -8.15
C LEU A 309 -6.69 -32.14 -8.20
N SER A 310 -5.50 -31.59 -7.92
CA SER A 310 -4.26 -32.36 -7.88
C SER A 310 -4.05 -33.16 -6.59
N LEU A 311 -4.84 -32.92 -5.54
CA LEU A 311 -4.61 -33.52 -4.21
C LEU A 311 -5.04 -34.98 -4.11
N THR A 312 -5.84 -35.46 -5.06
CA THR A 312 -6.46 -36.78 -4.97
C THR A 312 -5.77 -37.81 -5.87
N ASN A 313 -5.53 -39.00 -5.30
CA ASN A 313 -4.80 -40.09 -5.97
C ASN A 313 -5.72 -41.15 -6.61
N THR A 314 -7.04 -40.97 -6.54
CA THR A 314 -8.00 -42.00 -6.97
C THR A 314 -8.13 -42.05 -8.50
N THR A 315 -7.68 -43.17 -9.08
CA THR A 315 -7.80 -43.45 -10.52
C THR A 315 -9.20 -43.88 -10.96
N LYS A 316 -10.12 -44.11 -10.01
CA LYS A 316 -11.48 -44.63 -10.28
C LYS A 316 -12.47 -43.57 -10.77
N ASP A 317 -12.19 -42.28 -10.52
CA ASP A 317 -13.08 -41.15 -10.85
C ASP A 317 -12.42 -40.13 -11.81
N LEU A 318 -11.59 -40.61 -12.75
CA LEU A 318 -10.97 -39.73 -13.75
C LEU A 318 -12.01 -39.05 -14.66
N SER A 319 -13.24 -39.57 -14.75
CA SER A 319 -14.24 -39.07 -15.71
C SER A 319 -15.09 -37.89 -15.26
N SER A 320 -14.78 -37.24 -14.11
CA SER A 320 -15.64 -36.15 -13.62
C SER A 320 -15.73 -35.01 -14.65
N LYS A 321 -16.91 -34.85 -15.25
CA LYS A 321 -17.22 -33.73 -16.14
C LYS A 321 -17.56 -32.54 -15.27
N ILE A 322 -16.53 -31.85 -14.78
CA ILE A 322 -16.70 -30.68 -13.92
C ILE A 322 -17.17 -29.48 -14.78
N ALA A 323 -16.63 -29.34 -15.99
CA ALA A 323 -16.94 -28.28 -16.95
C ALA A 323 -16.50 -28.66 -18.37
N ASP A 324 -16.84 -27.80 -19.34
CA ASP A 324 -16.35 -27.89 -20.73
C ASP A 324 -14.94 -27.32 -20.86
N SER A 325 -14.57 -26.37 -19.99
CA SER A 325 -13.23 -25.77 -19.97
C SER A 325 -12.89 -25.20 -18.60
N ILE A 326 -11.59 -25.21 -18.27
CA ILE A 326 -11.05 -24.63 -17.04
C ILE A 326 -9.81 -23.79 -17.33
N THR A 327 -9.59 -22.72 -16.55
CA THR A 327 -8.37 -21.90 -16.60
C THR A 327 -7.47 -22.19 -15.40
N LEU A 328 -6.22 -22.54 -15.66
CA LEU A 328 -5.20 -22.91 -14.69
C LEU A 328 -4.06 -21.86 -14.71
N PRO A 329 -4.04 -20.92 -13.75
CA PRO A 329 -2.91 -19.99 -13.55
C PRO A 329 -1.73 -20.70 -12.87
N ILE A 330 -1.16 -21.70 -13.54
CA ILE A 330 -0.16 -22.61 -12.96
C ILE A 330 1.11 -21.90 -12.50
N GLY A 331 1.55 -20.84 -13.21
CA GLY A 331 2.70 -20.03 -12.83
C GLY A 331 2.50 -19.32 -11.49
N ILE A 332 1.29 -18.79 -11.28
CA ILE A 332 0.90 -18.13 -10.02
C ILE A 332 0.92 -19.16 -8.88
N TRP A 333 0.23 -20.30 -9.06
CA TRP A 333 0.16 -21.37 -8.06
C TRP A 333 1.50 -21.95 -7.66
N LEU A 334 2.43 -22.06 -8.61
CA LEU A 334 3.77 -22.58 -8.36
C LEU A 334 4.76 -21.50 -7.92
N GLY A 335 4.39 -20.23 -7.92
CA GLY A 335 5.31 -19.11 -7.66
C GLY A 335 6.45 -19.03 -8.67
N ILE A 336 6.21 -19.44 -9.92
CA ILE A 336 7.20 -19.39 -11.00
C ILE A 336 6.76 -18.32 -11.99
N PRO A 337 7.43 -17.14 -12.01
CA PRO A 337 7.10 -16.07 -12.95
C PRO A 337 7.35 -16.51 -14.40
N ALA A 338 6.70 -15.80 -15.33
CA ALA A 338 6.82 -15.99 -16.77
C ALA A 338 6.43 -17.39 -17.31
N LEU A 339 5.76 -18.24 -16.51
CA LEU A 339 5.09 -19.42 -17.06
C LEU A 339 3.80 -19.01 -17.79
N PRO A 340 3.45 -19.68 -18.91
CA PRO A 340 2.18 -19.43 -19.59
C PRO A 340 1.00 -19.84 -18.71
N HIS A 341 -0.09 -19.10 -18.83
CA HIS A 341 -1.40 -19.53 -18.37
C HIS A 341 -1.91 -20.67 -19.25
N VAL A 342 -2.65 -21.60 -18.65
CA VAL A 342 -3.18 -22.76 -19.36
C VAL A 342 -4.69 -22.77 -19.32
N THR A 343 -5.33 -22.99 -20.46
CA THR A 343 -6.75 -23.30 -20.53
C THR A 343 -6.93 -24.72 -21.04
N LEU A 344 -7.50 -25.59 -20.22
CA LEU A 344 -7.91 -26.93 -20.63
C LEU A 344 -9.35 -26.87 -21.12
N TYR A 345 -9.65 -27.53 -22.24
CA TYR A 345 -10.99 -27.52 -22.83
C TYR A 345 -11.31 -28.84 -23.52
N ARG A 346 -12.61 -29.19 -23.56
CA ARG A 346 -13.09 -30.44 -24.16
C ARG A 346 -13.24 -30.30 -25.66
N LEU A 347 -12.74 -31.31 -26.38
CA LEU A 347 -12.80 -31.36 -27.85
C LEU A 347 -14.09 -31.96 -28.39
N THR A 348 -14.80 -32.73 -27.56
CA THR A 348 -16.08 -33.34 -27.89
C THR A 348 -17.17 -32.70 -27.07
N ASP A 349 -18.25 -32.29 -27.73
CA ASP A 349 -19.48 -31.91 -27.05
C ASP A 349 -20.31 -33.18 -26.84
N THR A 350 -20.76 -33.41 -25.60
CA THR A 350 -21.65 -34.53 -25.27
C THR A 350 -23.08 -34.07 -24.97
N LYS A 351 -23.34 -32.76 -25.03
CA LYS A 351 -24.65 -32.16 -24.75
C LYS A 351 -25.59 -32.45 -25.91
N GLY A 352 -26.67 -33.19 -25.66
CA GLY A 352 -27.62 -33.62 -26.70
C GLY A 352 -27.56 -35.10 -27.11
N GLY A 353 -26.85 -35.95 -26.36
CA GLY A 353 -27.00 -37.41 -26.42
C GLY A 353 -26.20 -38.14 -27.51
N ARG A 354 -25.59 -37.44 -28.47
CA ARG A 354 -24.57 -38.01 -29.38
C ARG A 354 -23.27 -37.22 -29.25
N PRO A 355 -22.13 -37.85 -28.94
CA PRO A 355 -20.85 -37.15 -28.89
C PRO A 355 -20.52 -36.60 -30.28
N THR A 356 -20.17 -35.31 -30.36
CA THR A 356 -19.67 -34.72 -31.60
C THR A 356 -18.31 -35.32 -31.97
N GLN A 357 -17.95 -35.26 -33.24
CA GLN A 357 -16.59 -35.58 -33.65
C GLN A 357 -15.60 -34.62 -32.98
N ARG A 358 -14.34 -35.03 -32.86
CA ARG A 358 -13.29 -34.22 -32.24
C ARG A 358 -13.07 -32.95 -33.10
N ASP A 359 -13.54 -31.80 -32.64
CA ASP A 359 -13.59 -30.57 -33.44
C ASP A 359 -12.25 -29.81 -33.44
N THR A 360 -11.22 -30.40 -34.04
CA THR A 360 -9.90 -29.76 -34.15
C THR A 360 -9.93 -28.53 -35.07
N THR A 361 -10.74 -28.54 -36.13
CA THR A 361 -10.88 -27.41 -37.06
C THR A 361 -11.43 -26.16 -36.39
N LEU A 362 -12.48 -26.29 -35.57
CA LEU A 362 -13.06 -25.15 -34.85
C LEU A 362 -12.12 -24.63 -33.77
N SER A 363 -11.36 -25.53 -33.13
CA SER A 363 -10.30 -25.15 -32.17
C SER A 363 -9.18 -24.35 -32.83
N LEU A 364 -8.87 -24.67 -34.08
CA LEU A 364 -7.92 -23.95 -34.93
C LEU A 364 -8.47 -22.56 -35.29
N ALA A 365 -9.71 -22.49 -35.78
CA ALA A 365 -10.37 -21.23 -36.12
C ALA A 365 -10.55 -20.30 -34.91
N SER A 366 -10.74 -20.88 -33.71
CA SER A 366 -10.87 -20.09 -32.48
C SER A 366 -9.54 -19.59 -31.92
N GLY A 367 -8.41 -20.02 -32.47
CA GLY A 367 -7.05 -19.66 -32.03
C GLY A 367 -6.53 -20.46 -30.83
N LEU A 368 -7.23 -21.51 -30.40
CA LEU A 368 -6.79 -22.39 -29.29
C LEU A 368 -5.57 -23.23 -29.66
N MET A 369 -5.33 -23.47 -30.95
CA MET A 369 -4.19 -24.25 -31.47
C MET A 369 -3.07 -23.39 -32.06
N THR A 370 -3.06 -22.08 -31.79
CA THR A 370 -2.06 -21.16 -32.39
C THR A 370 -0.64 -21.55 -32.00
N GLU A 371 -0.41 -21.98 -30.75
CA GLU A 371 0.93 -22.28 -30.25
C GLU A 371 1.50 -23.61 -30.74
N SER A 372 0.67 -24.60 -31.02
CA SER A 372 1.16 -25.86 -31.63
C SER A 372 1.62 -25.66 -33.09
N LEU A 373 1.25 -24.53 -33.69
CA LEU A 373 1.61 -24.14 -35.05
C LEU A 373 2.66 -23.02 -35.09
N SER A 374 2.99 -22.46 -33.92
CA SER A 374 3.95 -21.40 -33.72
C SER A 374 5.38 -21.89 -33.97
N ARG A 375 6.27 -20.94 -34.29
CA ARG A 375 7.72 -21.18 -34.27
C ARG A 375 8.31 -20.96 -32.89
N ARG A 376 7.61 -20.21 -32.02
CA ARG A 376 7.98 -20.04 -30.61
C ARG A 376 7.63 -21.31 -29.86
N LEU A 377 8.39 -21.63 -28.81
CA LEU A 377 8.11 -22.75 -27.91
C LEU A 377 7.60 -22.21 -26.57
N PRO A 378 6.41 -21.57 -26.50
CA PRO A 378 5.94 -20.94 -25.25
C PRO A 378 5.64 -21.98 -24.16
N THR A 379 5.41 -23.24 -24.54
CA THR A 379 5.20 -24.34 -23.60
C THR A 379 6.50 -24.85 -22.99
N LEU A 380 7.67 -24.54 -23.56
CA LEU A 380 8.96 -25.08 -23.11
C LEU A 380 9.29 -24.76 -21.64
N PRO A 381 9.12 -23.52 -21.15
CA PRO A 381 9.35 -23.20 -19.74
C PRO A 381 8.46 -24.00 -18.79
N LEU A 382 7.16 -24.12 -19.11
CA LEU A 382 6.23 -24.93 -18.33
C LEU A 382 6.59 -26.42 -18.39
N TRP A 383 6.93 -26.93 -19.56
CA TRP A 383 7.36 -28.32 -19.76
C TRP A 383 8.60 -28.67 -18.93
N ALA A 384 9.57 -27.75 -18.85
CA ALA A 384 10.76 -27.93 -18.02
C ALA A 384 10.44 -27.85 -16.53
N ALA A 385 9.67 -26.84 -16.10
CA ALA A 385 9.27 -26.67 -14.70
C ALA A 385 8.50 -27.89 -14.17
N LEU A 386 7.56 -28.43 -14.95
CA LEU A 386 6.80 -29.63 -14.55
C LEU A 386 7.67 -30.88 -14.37
N GLN A 387 8.79 -31.00 -15.10
CA GLN A 387 9.71 -32.13 -14.93
C GLN A 387 10.59 -32.00 -13.69
N VAL A 388 11.05 -30.78 -13.38
CA VAL A 388 11.83 -30.53 -12.16
C VAL A 388 10.97 -30.77 -10.92
N LEU A 389 9.74 -30.28 -10.92
CA LEU A 389 8.83 -30.41 -9.78
C LEU A 389 8.25 -31.82 -9.66
N GLY A 390 8.00 -32.49 -10.78
CA GLY A 390 7.28 -33.75 -10.82
C GLY A 390 5.83 -33.64 -10.34
N ARG A 391 5.08 -34.74 -10.42
CA ARG A 391 3.70 -34.78 -9.93
C ARG A 391 3.63 -34.61 -8.41
N ASP A 392 4.50 -35.33 -7.71
CA ASP A 392 4.45 -35.41 -6.25
C ASP A 392 4.85 -34.07 -5.62
N GLY A 393 5.86 -33.37 -6.16
CA GLY A 393 6.24 -32.05 -5.68
C GLY A 393 5.16 -30.98 -5.88
N ILE A 394 4.43 -31.01 -7.00
CA ILE A 394 3.28 -30.12 -7.23
C ILE A 394 2.16 -30.43 -6.23
N GLN A 395 1.84 -31.71 -6.05
CA GLN A 395 0.81 -32.15 -5.12
C GLN A 395 1.15 -31.78 -3.67
N GLU A 396 2.39 -32.00 -3.24
CA GLU A 396 2.88 -31.66 -1.91
C GLU A 396 2.82 -30.15 -1.67
N LYS A 397 3.28 -29.34 -2.64
CA LYS A 397 3.19 -27.88 -2.55
C LYS A 397 1.76 -27.39 -2.39
N PHE A 398 0.85 -27.82 -3.27
CA PHE A 398 -0.55 -27.39 -3.19
C PHE A 398 -1.22 -27.89 -1.91
N ASN A 399 -0.97 -29.14 -1.51
CA ASN A 399 -1.51 -29.68 -0.27
C ASN A 399 -1.07 -28.83 0.93
N ARG A 400 0.22 -28.51 1.00
CA ARG A 400 0.77 -27.68 2.07
C ARG A 400 0.16 -26.28 2.10
N CYS A 401 -0.12 -25.67 0.94
CA CYS A 401 -0.79 -24.38 0.86
C CYS A 401 -2.21 -24.42 1.44
N PHE A 402 -3.02 -25.42 1.07
CA PHE A 402 -4.37 -25.60 1.60
C PHE A 402 -4.36 -25.91 3.12
N GLN A 403 -3.43 -26.76 3.57
CA GLN A 403 -3.24 -27.04 5.00
C GLN A 403 -2.86 -25.79 5.79
N ALA A 404 -1.98 -24.93 5.25
CA ALA A 404 -1.57 -23.70 5.90
C ALA A 404 -2.75 -22.72 6.10
N ILE A 405 -3.67 -22.62 5.12
CA ILE A 405 -4.91 -21.84 5.26
C ILE A 405 -5.81 -22.42 6.34
N GLU A 406 -5.97 -23.74 6.41
CA GLU A 406 -6.79 -24.41 7.44
C GLU A 406 -6.20 -24.20 8.84
N GLU A 407 -4.88 -24.37 9.00
CA GLU A 407 -4.14 -24.13 10.24
C GLU A 407 -4.32 -22.68 10.71
N LEU A 408 -4.10 -21.72 9.81
CA LEU A 408 -4.23 -20.29 10.11
C LEU A 408 -5.66 -19.92 10.48
N TYR A 409 -6.66 -20.45 9.75
CA TYR A 409 -8.07 -20.26 10.08
C TYR A 409 -8.41 -20.75 11.49
N LEU A 410 -7.95 -21.94 11.88
CA LEU A 410 -8.22 -22.50 13.22
C LEU A 410 -7.59 -21.66 14.35
N GLN A 411 -6.43 -21.04 14.11
CA GLN A 411 -5.81 -20.13 15.07
C GLN A 411 -6.57 -18.80 15.17
N ILE A 412 -6.92 -18.19 14.03
CA ILE A 412 -7.62 -16.90 13.97
C ILE A 412 -9.07 -17.01 14.47
N LYS A 413 -9.73 -18.16 14.29
CA LYS A 413 -11.11 -18.38 14.74
C LYS A 413 -11.31 -18.16 16.25
N LYS A 414 -10.23 -18.19 17.04
CA LYS A 414 -10.27 -17.94 18.49
C LYS A 414 -10.63 -16.49 18.83
N TYR A 415 -10.35 -15.53 17.94
CA TYR A 415 -10.65 -14.13 18.18
C TYR A 415 -12.12 -13.83 17.86
N GLN A 416 -12.87 -13.42 18.89
CA GLN A 416 -14.25 -12.98 18.70
C GLN A 416 -14.34 -11.67 17.94
N THR A 417 -13.27 -10.88 17.89
CA THR A 417 -13.21 -9.59 17.19
C THR A 417 -12.81 -9.73 15.72
N ILE A 418 -12.83 -10.95 15.17
CA ILE A 418 -12.53 -11.19 13.76
C ILE A 418 -13.76 -11.75 13.05
N ARG A 419 -14.12 -11.11 11.94
CA ARG A 419 -15.13 -11.56 11.00
C ARG A 419 -14.45 -12.14 9.77
N PHE A 420 -14.72 -13.40 9.46
CA PHE A 420 -14.28 -14.02 8.20
C PHE A 420 -15.23 -13.67 7.06
N LEU A 421 -14.65 -13.37 5.89
CA LEU A 421 -15.35 -13.10 4.64
C LEU A 421 -15.08 -14.16 3.58
N SER A 422 -14.04 -14.99 3.77
CA SER A 422 -13.68 -16.07 2.86
C SER A 422 -14.49 -17.34 3.07
N GLN A 423 -14.39 -18.29 2.14
CA GLN A 423 -14.89 -19.65 2.33
C GLN A 423 -14.22 -20.30 3.55
N ILE A 424 -15.05 -20.91 4.41
CA ILE A 424 -14.59 -21.64 5.59
C ILE A 424 -13.93 -22.95 5.14
N PRO A 425 -12.66 -23.22 5.51
CA PRO A 425 -12.04 -24.51 5.29
C PRO A 425 -12.87 -25.66 5.90
N SER A 426 -12.89 -26.82 5.26
CA SER A 426 -13.62 -28.02 5.70
C SER A 426 -15.16 -27.94 5.57
N GLY A 427 -15.65 -26.87 4.93
CA GLY A 427 -17.07 -26.61 4.67
C GLY A 427 -17.87 -26.21 5.92
N GLU A 428 -19.09 -25.70 5.73
CA GLU A 428 -19.97 -25.27 6.84
C GLU A 428 -20.31 -26.40 7.83
N LEU A 429 -20.26 -27.66 7.36
CA LEU A 429 -20.57 -28.87 8.14
C LEU A 429 -19.32 -29.57 8.72
N GLY A 430 -18.11 -29.07 8.45
CA GLY A 430 -16.85 -29.59 9.02
C GLY A 430 -16.57 -31.08 8.74
N THR A 431 -17.05 -31.61 7.61
CA THR A 431 -17.15 -33.06 7.40
C THR A 431 -15.86 -33.71 6.90
N TYR A 432 -14.94 -32.93 6.32
CA TYR A 432 -13.67 -33.41 5.75
C TYR A 432 -12.56 -32.40 6.00
N THR A 433 -11.42 -32.81 6.58
CA THR A 433 -10.24 -31.95 6.73
C THR A 433 -9.31 -32.05 5.51
N THR A 434 -8.47 -31.04 5.26
CA THR A 434 -7.50 -31.08 4.14
C THR A 434 -6.55 -32.28 4.23
N ASN A 435 -6.26 -32.75 5.44
CA ASN A 435 -5.44 -33.94 5.70
C ASN A 435 -6.10 -35.26 5.26
N ASP A 436 -7.43 -35.29 5.16
CA ASP A 436 -8.18 -36.46 4.74
C ASP A 436 -8.32 -36.54 3.21
N LEU A 437 -8.10 -35.45 2.48
CA LEU A 437 -8.26 -35.42 1.01
C LEU A 437 -7.31 -36.38 0.25
N PRO A 438 -6.00 -36.49 0.60
CA PRO A 438 -5.08 -37.40 -0.08
C PRO A 438 -5.43 -38.89 0.14
N SER A 439 -6.05 -39.20 1.28
CA SER A 439 -6.37 -40.57 1.73
C SER A 439 -7.84 -40.96 1.49
N SER A 440 -8.73 -39.99 1.25
CA SER A 440 -10.15 -40.20 1.01
C SER A 440 -10.40 -40.71 -0.41
N ILE A 441 -10.65 -42.01 -0.50
CA ILE A 441 -10.86 -42.75 -1.75
C ILE A 441 -12.18 -42.37 -2.45
N SER A 442 -13.08 -41.59 -1.81
CA SER A 442 -14.49 -41.45 -2.23
C SER A 442 -14.98 -40.02 -2.54
N LEU A 443 -14.14 -38.98 -2.44
CA LEU A 443 -14.59 -37.60 -2.71
C LEU A 443 -14.67 -37.31 -4.21
N THR A 444 -15.83 -36.86 -4.66
CA THR A 444 -16.03 -36.34 -6.02
C THR A 444 -15.40 -34.94 -6.16
N SER A 445 -15.03 -34.54 -7.37
CA SER A 445 -14.38 -33.24 -7.59
C SER A 445 -15.15 -32.01 -7.07
N PRO A 446 -16.49 -31.92 -7.18
CA PRO A 446 -17.24 -30.83 -6.55
C PRO A 446 -17.13 -30.80 -5.02
N GLN A 447 -17.13 -31.96 -4.37
CA GLN A 447 -17.01 -32.05 -2.90
C GLN A 447 -15.63 -31.63 -2.41
N ILE A 448 -14.59 -31.78 -3.24
CA ILE A 448 -13.25 -31.26 -2.92
C ILE A 448 -13.30 -29.74 -2.78
N PHE A 449 -14.00 -29.04 -3.68
CA PHE A 449 -14.10 -27.58 -3.65
C PHE A 449 -14.84 -27.05 -2.43
N ASP A 450 -15.81 -27.80 -1.91
CA ASP A 450 -16.51 -27.44 -0.67
C ASP A 450 -15.62 -27.62 0.57
N ALA A 451 -14.67 -28.56 0.52
CA ALA A 451 -13.77 -28.87 1.63
C ALA A 451 -12.52 -27.99 1.70
N VAL A 452 -12.06 -27.45 0.57
CA VAL A 452 -10.85 -26.61 0.55
C VAL A 452 -11.18 -25.11 0.58
N SER A 453 -10.24 -24.32 1.08
CA SER A 453 -10.27 -22.86 0.91
C SER A 453 -8.91 -22.39 0.40
N SER A 454 -8.89 -21.65 -0.71
CA SER A 454 -7.65 -21.18 -1.34
C SER A 454 -7.04 -19.95 -0.66
N SER A 455 -7.85 -19.21 0.09
CA SER A 455 -7.47 -17.92 0.68
C SER A 455 -8.26 -17.67 1.95
N ILE A 456 -7.64 -16.99 2.91
CA ILE A 456 -8.33 -16.49 4.09
C ILE A 456 -8.52 -14.98 3.95
N VAL A 457 -9.74 -14.52 4.16
CA VAL A 457 -10.08 -13.10 4.14
C VAL A 457 -10.83 -12.76 5.40
N PHE A 458 -10.34 -11.77 6.14
CA PHE A 458 -10.90 -11.41 7.41
C PHE A 458 -10.80 -9.91 7.69
N GLN A 459 -11.62 -9.45 8.62
CA GLN A 459 -11.66 -8.08 9.12
C GLN A 459 -11.70 -8.10 10.64
N TYR A 460 -10.98 -7.15 11.25
CA TYR A 460 -11.19 -6.74 12.62
C TYR A 460 -12.54 -6.03 12.72
N VAL A 461 -13.38 -6.54 13.64
CA VAL A 461 -14.72 -6.05 13.94
C VAL A 461 -14.90 -6.06 15.46
N PRO A 462 -15.36 -4.98 16.08
CA PRO A 462 -15.59 -4.94 17.53
C PRO A 462 -16.63 -5.99 17.97
N SER A 463 -16.47 -6.53 19.19
CA SER A 463 -17.32 -7.62 19.70
C SER A 463 -18.82 -7.32 19.67
N LYS A 464 -19.22 -6.05 19.81
CA LYS A 464 -20.62 -5.60 19.72
C LYS A 464 -21.28 -5.97 18.37
N PHE A 465 -20.50 -6.01 17.29
CA PHE A 465 -20.94 -6.34 15.93
C PHE A 465 -20.61 -7.78 15.51
N SER A 466 -19.93 -8.55 16.37
CA SER A 466 -19.53 -9.94 16.09
C SER A 466 -20.62 -10.98 16.42
N ASN A 467 -21.61 -10.62 17.25
CA ASN A 467 -22.68 -11.52 17.72
C ASN A 467 -23.73 -11.94 16.66
N THR A 468 -23.39 -11.93 15.37
CA THR A 468 -24.24 -12.50 14.31
C THR A 468 -23.98 -13.99 14.03
N ASN A 469 -23.14 -14.66 14.83
CA ASN A 469 -22.82 -16.09 14.68
C ASN A 469 -23.67 -17.02 15.59
N ASP A 470 -24.80 -16.56 16.14
CA ASP A 470 -25.79 -17.45 16.74
C ASP A 470 -26.73 -18.00 15.66
N ASN A 471 -26.54 -19.29 15.40
CA ASN A 471 -27.15 -20.17 14.39
C ASN A 471 -28.70 -20.28 14.37
N ASN A 472 -29.47 -19.32 14.87
CA ASN A 472 -30.94 -19.45 14.91
C ASN A 472 -31.77 -18.20 14.57
N ASN A 473 -31.19 -17.10 14.07
CA ASN A 473 -31.99 -16.00 13.51
C ASN A 473 -31.36 -15.45 12.23
N ILE A 474 -31.89 -15.91 11.07
CA ILE A 474 -31.55 -15.48 9.70
C ILE A 474 -32.07 -14.06 9.39
N GLN A 475 -32.12 -13.18 10.40
CA GLN A 475 -32.51 -11.79 10.27
C GLN A 475 -31.74 -10.94 11.29
N THR A 476 -30.50 -10.58 10.99
CA THR A 476 -29.91 -9.35 11.56
C THR A 476 -28.96 -8.73 10.52
N THR A 477 -29.50 -7.67 9.93
CA THR A 477 -28.88 -6.49 9.30
C THR A 477 -27.44 -6.61 8.77
N ASN A 478 -27.32 -6.43 7.43
CA ASN A 478 -26.10 -5.98 6.75
C ASN A 478 -25.70 -4.59 7.30
N GLU A 479 -25.11 -4.54 8.49
CA GLU A 479 -24.53 -3.30 9.00
C GLU A 479 -23.13 -3.17 8.39
N GLN A 480 -23.06 -2.35 7.33
CA GLN A 480 -21.80 -1.82 6.85
C GLN A 480 -21.07 -1.25 8.07
N ILE A 481 -19.86 -1.76 8.32
CA ILE A 481 -19.11 -1.36 9.49
C ILE A 481 -18.80 0.14 9.35
N PRO A 482 -18.85 0.94 10.44
CA PRO A 482 -18.43 2.34 10.37
C PRO A 482 -17.04 2.48 9.76
N ALA A 483 -16.85 3.49 8.90
CA ALA A 483 -15.60 3.75 8.18
C ALA A 483 -14.35 3.86 9.08
N TYR A 484 -14.53 4.11 10.38
CA TYR A 484 -13.44 4.05 11.37
C TYR A 484 -12.75 2.69 11.41
N PHE A 485 -13.49 1.58 11.32
CA PHE A 485 -12.92 0.25 11.38
C PHE A 485 -12.21 -0.15 10.09
N ASP A 486 -12.59 0.43 8.94
CA ASP A 486 -11.80 0.30 7.72
C ASP A 486 -10.40 0.90 7.91
N LYS A 487 -10.29 2.03 8.63
CA LYS A 487 -8.99 2.63 8.99
C LYS A 487 -8.18 1.66 9.89
N LEU A 488 -8.82 1.01 10.87
CA LEU A 488 -8.18 0.01 11.72
C LEU A 488 -7.72 -1.24 10.95
N ASN A 489 -8.55 -1.74 10.03
CA ASN A 489 -8.22 -2.86 9.16
C ASN A 489 -7.07 -2.53 8.22
N SER A 490 -7.06 -1.33 7.64
CA SER A 490 -5.95 -0.83 6.82
C SER A 490 -4.65 -0.77 7.62
N TRP A 491 -4.70 -0.27 8.86
CA TRP A 491 -3.53 -0.24 9.73
C TRP A 491 -3.03 -1.65 10.07
N LEU A 492 -3.93 -2.55 10.47
CA LEU A 492 -3.57 -3.93 10.79
C LEU A 492 -2.91 -4.63 9.60
N GLY A 493 -3.47 -4.50 8.39
CA GLY A 493 -2.87 -5.10 7.20
C GLY A 493 -1.50 -4.50 6.85
N GLN A 494 -1.30 -3.19 7.01
CA GLN A 494 0.00 -2.55 6.79
C GLN A 494 1.06 -3.02 7.80
N ILE A 495 0.69 -3.18 9.07
CA ILE A 495 1.59 -3.72 10.09
C ILE A 495 1.97 -5.16 9.77
N LEU A 496 0.99 -5.99 9.40
CA LEU A 496 1.25 -7.36 8.99
C LEU A 496 2.18 -7.43 7.76
N GLN A 497 1.96 -6.59 6.75
CA GLN A 497 2.82 -6.52 5.55
C GLN A 497 4.25 -6.07 5.87
N ARG A 498 4.42 -5.17 6.85
CA ARG A 498 5.74 -4.65 7.25
C ARG A 498 6.51 -5.63 8.13
N ASP A 499 5.82 -6.32 9.03
CA ASP A 499 6.45 -7.17 10.05
C ASP A 499 6.60 -8.63 9.56
N ILE A 500 5.97 -9.01 8.44
CA ILE A 500 5.94 -10.37 7.91
C ILE A 500 6.29 -10.37 6.41
N ASP A 501 7.54 -10.68 6.08
CA ASP A 501 8.03 -10.65 4.70
C ASP A 501 7.69 -11.92 3.89
N ASN A 502 7.59 -13.08 4.55
CA ASN A 502 7.50 -14.40 3.88
C ASN A 502 6.07 -14.88 3.61
N VAL A 503 5.06 -14.03 3.84
CA VAL A 503 3.64 -14.39 3.66
C VAL A 503 2.99 -13.37 2.72
N PRO A 504 2.22 -13.81 1.70
CA PRO A 504 1.54 -12.91 0.78
C PRO A 504 0.31 -12.31 1.46
N ILE A 505 0.49 -11.15 2.10
CA ILE A 505 -0.56 -10.39 2.78
C ILE A 505 -0.99 -9.23 1.89
N GLU A 506 -2.29 -9.14 1.60
CA GLU A 506 -2.86 -8.11 0.74
C GLU A 506 -4.03 -7.40 1.44
N LEU A 507 -4.13 -6.09 1.24
CA LEU A 507 -5.31 -5.30 1.59
C LEU A 507 -6.27 -5.28 0.40
N VAL A 508 -7.52 -5.69 0.63
CA VAL A 508 -8.56 -5.76 -0.40
C VAL A 508 -9.78 -4.95 0.02
N ASP A 509 -10.35 -4.19 -0.91
CA ASP A 509 -11.62 -3.50 -0.72
C ASP A 509 -12.75 -4.37 -1.30
N ILE A 510 -13.75 -4.66 -0.47
CA ILE A 510 -14.89 -5.51 -0.81
C ILE A 510 -16.15 -4.67 -0.69
N ASP A 511 -16.87 -4.47 -1.80
CA ASP A 511 -17.99 -3.52 -1.95
C ASP A 511 -18.96 -3.46 -0.75
N ASP A 512 -19.40 -4.62 -0.23
CA ASP A 512 -20.38 -4.69 0.86
C ASP A 512 -19.77 -4.66 2.28
N TYR A 513 -18.45 -4.82 2.38
CA TYR A 513 -17.75 -5.10 3.64
C TYR A 513 -16.64 -4.10 3.98
N GLY A 514 -16.12 -3.33 3.03
CA GLY A 514 -15.01 -2.39 3.20
C GLY A 514 -13.63 -3.05 3.13
N ILE A 515 -12.66 -2.50 3.86
CA ILE A 515 -11.24 -2.92 3.80
C ILE A 515 -11.07 -4.22 4.59
N ALA A 516 -10.51 -5.25 3.95
CA ALA A 516 -10.21 -6.55 4.53
C ALA A 516 -8.77 -6.97 4.26
N ILE A 517 -8.29 -7.92 5.07
CA ILE A 517 -6.96 -8.52 4.94
C ILE A 517 -7.12 -9.89 4.30
N ARG A 518 -6.36 -10.12 3.23
CA ARG A 518 -6.35 -11.35 2.44
C ARG A 518 -4.98 -12.02 2.54
N ILE A 519 -4.98 -13.33 2.76
CA ILE A 519 -3.78 -14.17 2.70
C ILE A 519 -4.06 -15.37 1.79
N CYS A 520 -3.22 -15.57 0.78
CA CYS A 520 -3.34 -16.68 -0.18
C CYS A 520 -1.97 -17.30 -0.48
N PHE A 521 -1.68 -18.46 0.10
CA PHE A 521 -0.39 -19.15 -0.11
C PHE A 521 -0.19 -19.72 -1.52
N LEU A 522 -1.24 -19.74 -2.35
CA LEU A 522 -1.13 -20.12 -3.76
C LEU A 522 -0.65 -18.99 -4.66
N GLU A 523 -0.50 -17.76 -4.16
CA GLU A 523 -0.07 -16.63 -4.98
C GLU A 523 1.32 -16.17 -4.58
N ASN A 524 2.18 -15.97 -5.58
CA ASN A 524 3.48 -15.32 -5.45
C ASN A 524 4.46 -15.96 -4.44
N MET A 525 4.24 -17.22 -4.07
CA MET A 525 5.11 -17.94 -3.13
C MET A 525 6.04 -18.93 -3.87
N PRO A 526 7.35 -18.64 -3.98
CA PRO A 526 8.30 -19.56 -4.59
C PRO A 526 8.45 -20.85 -3.77
N LEU A 527 8.49 -20.71 -2.45
CA LEU A 527 8.64 -21.81 -1.48
C LEU A 527 7.29 -22.19 -0.86
N SER A 528 7.18 -23.42 -0.39
CA SER A 528 5.99 -23.87 0.36
C SER A 528 5.95 -23.18 1.74
N PRO A 529 4.76 -22.81 2.25
CA PRO A 529 4.68 -22.14 3.54
C PRO A 529 5.20 -23.05 4.65
N THR A 530 5.92 -22.51 5.62
CA THR A 530 6.44 -23.26 6.77
C THR A 530 5.56 -23.06 7.99
N LYS A 531 5.75 -23.87 9.03
CA LYS A 531 5.02 -23.67 10.30
C LYS A 531 5.42 -22.35 10.96
N ASN A 532 6.70 -21.97 10.85
CA ASN A 532 7.22 -20.71 11.39
C ASN A 532 6.52 -19.49 10.77
N ASP A 533 6.21 -19.54 9.47
CA ASP A 533 5.49 -18.45 8.80
C ASP A 533 4.09 -18.26 9.39
N ILE A 534 3.40 -19.36 9.70
CA ILE A 534 2.07 -19.34 10.33
C ILE A 534 2.18 -18.84 11.78
N ASP A 535 3.13 -19.36 12.54
CA ASP A 535 3.36 -18.97 13.94
C ASP A 535 3.70 -17.46 14.04
N ASN A 536 4.47 -16.92 13.09
CA ASN A 536 4.77 -15.49 13.00
C ASN A 536 3.51 -14.63 12.75
N VAL A 537 2.66 -15.04 11.80
CA VAL A 537 1.38 -14.36 11.54
C VAL A 537 0.50 -14.35 12.78
N VAL A 538 0.37 -15.50 13.45
CA VAL A 538 -0.46 -15.62 14.66
C VAL A 538 0.12 -14.77 15.80
N SER A 539 1.42 -14.81 16.04
CA SER A 539 2.06 -14.00 17.08
C SER A 539 1.92 -12.50 16.83
N CYS A 540 2.01 -12.06 15.58
CA CYS A 540 1.77 -10.66 15.23
C CYS A 540 0.30 -10.30 15.47
N LEU A 541 -0.65 -11.13 14.99
CA LEU A 541 -2.08 -10.92 15.22
C LEU A 541 -2.44 -10.86 16.71
N ASP A 542 -1.90 -11.74 17.56
CA ASP A 542 -2.11 -11.71 19.01
C ASP A 542 -1.80 -10.33 19.58
N GLN A 543 -0.62 -9.79 19.26
CA GLN A 543 -0.17 -8.47 19.73
C GLN A 543 -1.02 -7.34 19.17
N GLN A 544 -1.28 -7.34 17.86
CA GLN A 544 -1.99 -6.23 17.22
C GLN A 544 -3.48 -6.21 17.58
N ILE A 545 -4.13 -7.37 17.75
CA ILE A 545 -5.53 -7.45 18.16
C ILE A 545 -5.72 -6.92 19.58
N GLU A 546 -4.77 -7.18 20.48
CA GLU A 546 -4.78 -6.60 21.83
C GLU A 546 -4.76 -5.07 21.79
N ILE A 547 -3.85 -4.49 21.00
CA ILE A 547 -3.74 -3.04 20.78
C ILE A 547 -5.03 -2.47 20.18
N LEU A 548 -5.61 -3.14 19.19
CA LEU A 548 -6.86 -2.70 18.57
C LEU A 548 -8.02 -2.70 19.56
N ASN A 549 -8.14 -3.74 20.37
CA ASN A 549 -9.18 -3.84 21.40
C ASN A 549 -9.06 -2.71 22.43
N ALA A 550 -7.84 -2.49 22.95
CA ALA A 550 -7.56 -1.41 23.89
C ALA A 550 -7.87 -0.04 23.25
N THR A 551 -7.47 0.18 22.00
CA THR A 551 -7.73 1.43 21.29
C THR A 551 -9.23 1.70 21.09
N VAL A 552 -10.01 0.67 20.73
CA VAL A 552 -11.47 0.80 20.57
C VAL A 552 -12.16 1.10 21.90
N GLU A 553 -11.74 0.44 22.98
CA GLU A 553 -12.27 0.70 24.33
C GLU A 553 -11.95 2.13 24.80
N HIS A 554 -10.67 2.52 24.70
CA HIS A 554 -10.20 3.84 25.11
C HIS A 554 -10.75 4.98 24.25
N LYS A 555 -11.16 4.71 23.01
CA LYS A 555 -11.74 5.73 22.13
C LYS A 555 -13.04 6.31 22.67
N GLU A 556 -13.92 5.49 23.25
CA GLU A 556 -15.15 6.01 23.86
C GLU A 556 -14.83 6.96 25.03
N THR A 557 -13.86 6.59 25.86
CA THR A 557 -13.36 7.42 26.98
C THR A 557 -12.71 8.71 26.47
N PHE A 558 -11.87 8.62 25.44
CA PHE A 558 -11.21 9.76 24.80
C PHE A 558 -12.22 10.78 24.27
N ILE A 559 -13.23 10.32 23.52
CA ILE A 559 -14.27 11.20 22.96
C ILE A 559 -15.02 11.92 24.10
N ARG A 560 -15.39 11.18 25.16
CA ARG A 560 -16.08 11.76 26.32
C ARG A 560 -15.24 12.85 26.98
N LEU A 561 -13.98 12.55 27.31
CA LEU A 561 -13.08 13.49 27.99
C LEU A 561 -12.82 14.74 27.15
N VAL A 562 -12.61 14.59 25.83
CA VAL A 562 -12.42 15.76 24.94
C VAL A 562 -13.70 16.61 24.90
N THR A 563 -14.88 15.99 24.84
CA THR A 563 -16.16 16.71 24.75
C THR A 563 -16.54 17.42 26.05
N GLU A 564 -16.10 16.91 27.21
CA GLU A 564 -16.32 17.54 28.52
C GLU A 564 -15.45 18.79 28.74
N ASN A 565 -14.38 18.96 27.96
CA ASN A 565 -13.46 20.09 28.08
C ASN A 565 -13.80 21.23 27.09
N GLU A 566 -13.94 22.47 27.59
CA GLU A 566 -14.28 23.62 26.74
C GLU A 566 -13.15 24.05 25.78
N SER A 567 -11.89 23.79 26.14
CA SER A 567 -10.72 24.21 25.36
C SER A 567 -10.22 23.15 24.36
N LEU A 568 -10.80 21.94 24.35
CA LEU A 568 -10.41 20.87 23.43
C LEU A 568 -11.50 20.63 22.40
N GLN A 569 -11.11 20.39 21.16
CA GLN A 569 -12.02 20.02 20.09
C GLN A 569 -11.57 18.73 19.44
N LEU A 570 -12.52 17.82 19.24
CA LEU A 570 -12.27 16.58 18.51
C LEU A 570 -12.17 16.86 17.02
N VAL A 571 -11.12 16.37 16.39
CA VAL A 571 -10.86 16.53 14.96
C VAL A 571 -10.95 15.16 14.28
N ASP A 572 -11.80 15.07 13.25
CA ASP A 572 -11.80 13.92 12.36
C ASP A 572 -10.62 14.03 11.40
N MET A 573 -9.80 12.99 11.38
CA MET A 573 -8.62 12.89 10.51
C MET A 573 -8.87 11.79 9.45
N PRO A 574 -8.80 12.14 8.16
CA PRO A 574 -9.05 11.18 7.10
C PRO A 574 -7.92 10.14 7.07
N GLY A 575 -8.29 8.87 6.89
CA GLY A 575 -7.31 7.77 6.85
C GLY A 575 -6.57 7.46 8.15
N TRP A 576 -6.83 8.15 9.26
CA TRP A 576 -6.15 7.85 10.53
C TRP A 576 -6.80 6.74 11.34
N ALA A 577 -5.99 5.75 11.68
CA ALA A 577 -6.32 4.66 12.57
C ALA A 577 -5.78 5.00 13.98
N GLY A 578 -6.67 5.07 14.99
CA GLY A 578 -6.30 5.42 16.36
C GLY A 578 -7.42 6.13 17.14
N LEU A 579 -7.07 6.69 18.30
CA LEU A 579 -8.01 7.42 19.16
C LEU A 579 -8.63 8.62 18.41
N GLY A 580 -7.82 9.43 17.73
CA GLY A 580 -8.28 10.57 16.92
C GLY A 580 -7.35 11.78 16.99
N GLY A 581 -7.84 12.93 16.53
CA GLY A 581 -7.14 14.20 16.62
C GLY A 581 -7.76 15.08 17.69
N VAL A 582 -6.92 15.82 18.43
CA VAL A 582 -7.38 16.86 19.38
C VAL A 582 -6.76 18.18 19.00
N ARG A 583 -7.59 19.21 18.91
CA ARG A 583 -7.15 20.58 18.73
C ARG A 583 -7.37 21.36 20.01
N TYR A 584 -6.32 22.05 20.47
CA TYR A 584 -6.47 23.02 21.55
C TYR A 584 -7.00 24.32 20.95
N THR A 585 -8.16 24.76 21.41
CA THR A 585 -8.83 25.98 20.96
C THR A 585 -9.17 26.85 22.18
N PRO A 586 -8.53 28.02 22.34
CA PRO A 586 -8.85 28.94 23.42
C PRO A 586 -10.34 29.32 23.40
N PRO A 587 -11.05 29.36 24.55
CA PRO A 587 -12.50 29.63 24.59
C PRO A 587 -12.90 30.95 23.93
N ALA A 588 -12.02 31.96 23.98
CA ALA A 588 -12.23 33.27 23.36
C ALA A 588 -12.30 33.22 21.83
N TRP A 589 -11.67 32.22 21.19
CA TRP A 589 -11.57 32.11 19.72
C TRP A 589 -12.70 31.26 19.13
N ILE A 590 -13.38 30.46 19.94
CA ILE A 590 -14.48 29.59 19.50
C ILE A 590 -15.63 30.39 18.86
N GLN A 591 -15.87 31.62 19.34
CA GLN A 591 -16.95 32.48 18.85
C GLN A 591 -16.55 33.36 17.65
N LEU A 592 -15.26 33.41 17.30
CA LEU A 592 -14.68 34.38 16.37
C LEU A 592 -13.76 33.68 15.36
N MET A 593 -14.35 32.86 14.49
CA MET A 593 -13.64 32.11 13.45
C MET A 593 -13.50 32.93 12.16
N THR A 594 -12.51 33.82 12.13
CA THR A 594 -12.02 34.51 10.92
C THR A 594 -10.81 33.78 10.31
N GLU A 595 -10.42 34.10 9.07
CA GLU A 595 -9.24 33.48 8.44
C GLU A 595 -7.94 33.79 9.20
N GLN A 596 -7.78 34.99 9.75
CA GLN A 596 -6.61 35.34 10.56
C GLN A 596 -6.53 34.52 11.85
N THR A 597 -7.66 34.31 12.54
CA THR A 597 -7.71 33.50 13.76
C THR A 597 -7.41 32.02 13.50
N LYS A 598 -7.69 31.52 12.28
CA LYS A 598 -7.31 30.15 11.87
C LYS A 598 -5.80 29.99 11.71
N ASP A 599 -5.14 30.98 11.11
CA ASP A 599 -3.68 30.98 10.96
C ASP A 599 -2.97 31.01 12.32
N GLU A 600 -3.48 31.82 13.25
CA GLU A 600 -2.97 31.88 14.63
C GLU A 600 -3.22 30.57 15.38
N LEU A 601 -4.41 29.97 15.23
CA LEU A 601 -4.73 28.66 15.80
C LEU A 601 -3.82 27.54 15.26
N ASN A 602 -3.48 27.58 13.97
CA ASN A 602 -2.53 26.66 13.37
C ASN A 602 -1.13 26.83 13.96
N LYS A 603 -0.62 28.05 14.05
CA LYS A 603 0.69 28.32 14.67
C LYS A 603 0.75 27.83 16.11
N LEU A 604 -0.32 28.07 16.88
CA LEU A 604 -0.42 27.63 18.26
C LEU A 604 -0.39 26.10 18.36
N ASN A 605 -1.21 25.39 17.57
CA ASN A 605 -1.26 23.93 17.63
C ASN A 605 0.02 23.27 17.08
N ILE A 606 0.71 23.86 16.11
CA ILE A 606 2.03 23.40 15.64
C ILE A 606 3.06 23.53 16.76
N GLN A 607 3.14 24.70 17.41
CA GLN A 607 4.05 24.92 18.55
C GLN A 607 3.74 23.99 19.73
N LEU A 608 2.46 23.77 20.02
CA LEU A 608 2.00 22.81 21.03
C LEU A 608 2.54 21.41 20.73
N VAL A 609 2.40 20.94 19.49
CA VAL A 609 2.92 19.63 19.09
C VAL A 609 4.44 19.58 19.18
N ASP A 610 5.15 20.64 18.78
CA ASP A 610 6.62 20.68 18.88
C ASP A 610 7.11 20.55 20.33
N VAL A 611 6.43 21.23 21.27
CA VAL A 611 6.73 21.13 22.71
C VAL A 611 6.37 19.73 23.25
N LEU A 612 5.21 19.19 22.89
CA LEU A 612 4.80 17.84 23.28
C LEU A 612 5.79 16.78 22.78
N ARG A 613 6.19 16.87 21.50
CA ARG A 613 7.15 15.95 20.87
C ARG A 613 8.53 16.00 21.52
N SER A 614 8.91 17.15 22.10
CA SER A 614 10.16 17.27 22.86
C SER A 614 10.10 16.57 24.23
N THR A 615 8.89 16.36 24.76
CA THR A 615 8.65 15.64 26.02
C THR A 615 8.47 14.15 25.79
N ASP A 616 7.68 13.77 24.78
CA ASP A 616 7.42 12.40 24.38
C ASP A 616 7.28 12.30 22.86
N ALA A 617 8.08 11.42 22.25
CA ALA A 617 8.10 11.20 20.80
C ALA A 617 6.79 10.58 20.26
N ALA A 618 5.91 10.07 21.12
CA ALA A 618 4.61 9.52 20.72
C ALA A 618 3.66 10.59 20.14
N PHE A 619 3.85 11.87 20.46
CA PHE A 619 3.04 12.96 19.92
C PHE A 619 3.48 13.37 18.52
N SER A 620 2.51 13.47 17.61
CA SER A 620 2.75 13.88 16.23
C SER A 620 1.75 14.93 15.76
N LEU A 621 2.16 15.69 14.74
CA LEU A 621 1.32 16.69 14.10
C LEU A 621 0.32 15.96 13.19
N GLY A 622 -0.95 16.31 13.33
CA GLY A 622 -2.02 15.90 12.43
C GLY A 622 -2.68 17.11 11.78
N GLU A 623 -3.45 16.84 10.73
CA GLU A 623 -4.24 17.84 10.01
C GLU A 623 -5.67 17.33 9.89
N GLY A 624 -6.63 18.19 10.22
CA GLY A 624 -8.05 17.89 10.05
C GLY A 624 -8.54 18.08 8.61
N ASN A 625 -9.78 17.66 8.32
CA ASN A 625 -10.42 17.90 7.02
C ASN A 625 -10.56 19.41 6.66
N ASP A 626 -10.37 20.28 7.64
CA ASP A 626 -10.41 21.74 7.54
C ASP A 626 -9.03 22.38 7.26
N ASN A 627 -8.00 21.56 7.01
CA ASN A 627 -6.59 21.96 6.85
C ASN A 627 -6.02 22.70 8.07
N LEU A 628 -6.57 22.43 9.25
CA LEU A 628 -6.10 22.99 10.51
C LEU A 628 -5.35 21.93 11.33
N ALA A 629 -4.22 22.35 11.91
CA ALA A 629 -3.33 21.55 12.73
C ALA A 629 -4.03 21.02 13.99
N CYS A 630 -3.67 19.80 14.38
CA CYS A 630 -4.11 19.18 15.61
C CYS A 630 -3.05 18.21 16.16
N VAL A 631 -3.16 17.86 17.44
CA VAL A 631 -2.38 16.79 18.06
C VAL A 631 -2.98 15.44 17.68
N ARG A 632 -2.16 14.56 17.12
CA ARG A 632 -2.58 13.24 16.64
C ARG A 632 -2.35 12.17 17.71
N PHE A 633 -3.39 11.41 18.03
CA PHE A 633 -3.33 10.27 18.95
C PHE A 633 -3.49 8.96 18.21
N GLY A 634 -2.46 8.11 18.26
CA GLY A 634 -2.40 6.83 17.54
C GLY A 634 -3.09 5.68 18.25
N MET A 635 -2.53 4.49 18.02
CA MET A 635 -2.92 3.27 18.73
C MET A 635 -2.42 3.30 20.16
N VAL A 636 -3.20 2.71 21.06
CA VAL A 636 -2.90 2.65 22.49
C VAL A 636 -3.02 1.24 23.03
N THR A 637 -2.28 0.96 24.11
CA THR A 637 -2.35 -0.31 24.84
C THR A 637 -3.31 -0.18 26.03
N GLN A 638 -3.63 -1.31 26.69
CA GLN A 638 -4.57 -1.31 27.81
C GLN A 638 -4.11 -0.40 28.96
N ASP A 639 -2.80 -0.35 29.21
CA ASP A 639 -2.17 0.42 30.30
C ASP A 639 -2.08 1.93 30.03
N THR A 640 -2.51 2.40 28.86
CA THR A 640 -2.41 3.82 28.49
C THR A 640 -3.44 4.65 29.25
N ASP A 641 -2.99 5.63 30.06
CA ASP A 641 -3.87 6.59 30.72
C ASP A 641 -4.21 7.76 29.78
N VAL A 642 -5.35 7.64 29.11
CA VAL A 642 -5.87 8.66 28.18
C VAL A 642 -6.14 10.00 28.89
N ALA A 643 -6.54 9.98 30.17
CA ALA A 643 -6.87 11.20 30.89
C ALA A 643 -5.60 12.01 31.22
N GLU A 644 -4.52 11.33 31.60
CA GLU A 644 -3.22 11.97 31.82
C GLU A 644 -2.68 12.59 30.52
N LEU A 645 -2.76 11.86 29.40
CA LEU A 645 -2.32 12.38 28.10
C LEU A 645 -3.10 13.63 27.67
N LEU A 646 -4.43 13.64 27.84
CA LEU A 646 -5.25 14.82 27.53
C LEU A 646 -4.97 15.98 28.49
N THR A 647 -4.69 15.69 29.76
CA THR A 647 -4.28 16.70 30.75
C THR A 647 -2.95 17.34 30.38
N LEU A 648 -1.99 16.55 29.90
CA LEU A 648 -0.72 17.04 29.40
C LEU A 648 -0.92 17.99 28.20
N VAL A 649 -1.76 17.60 27.22
CA VAL A 649 -2.09 18.47 26.08
C VAL A 649 -2.74 19.78 26.54
N LEU A 650 -3.64 19.73 27.52
CA LEU A 650 -4.25 20.93 28.10
C LEU A 650 -3.24 21.83 28.79
N GLN A 651 -2.36 21.26 29.62
CA GLN A 651 -1.35 22.03 30.37
C GLN A 651 -0.36 22.70 29.43
N VAL A 652 0.17 21.97 28.45
CA VAL A 652 1.11 22.52 27.46
C VAL A 652 0.39 23.52 26.55
N GLY A 653 -0.88 23.26 26.18
CA GLY A 653 -1.70 24.20 25.40
C GLY A 653 -1.87 25.54 26.10
N GLN A 654 -2.15 25.53 27.41
CA GLN A 654 -2.26 26.74 28.24
C GLN A 654 -0.91 27.45 28.39
N GLU A 655 0.19 26.71 28.53
CA GLU A 655 1.54 27.29 28.61
C GLU A 655 1.95 27.97 27.29
N VAL A 656 1.72 27.31 26.15
CA VAL A 656 1.99 27.87 24.81
C VAL A 656 1.10 29.09 24.55
N GLU A 657 -0.18 29.03 24.93
CA GLU A 657 -1.08 30.18 24.85
C GLU A 657 -0.58 31.37 25.70
N ALA A 658 -0.16 31.11 26.94
CA ALA A 658 0.37 32.15 27.83
C ALA A 658 1.67 32.75 27.30
N ASN A 659 2.57 31.92 26.76
CA ASN A 659 3.81 32.36 26.15
C ASN A 659 3.56 33.17 24.86
N SER A 660 2.58 32.78 24.04
CA SER A 660 2.17 33.54 22.86
C SER A 660 1.63 34.92 23.25
N LYS A 661 0.72 34.98 24.23
CA LYS A 661 0.20 36.26 24.75
C LYS A 661 1.32 37.14 25.32
N LEU A 662 2.30 36.55 26.02
CA LEU A 662 3.43 37.29 26.55
C LEU A 662 4.29 37.87 25.42
N LEU A 663 4.59 37.09 24.38
CA LEU A 663 5.33 37.57 23.21
C LEU A 663 4.59 38.68 22.46
N ASP A 664 3.27 38.61 22.34
CA ASP A 664 2.45 39.67 21.74
C ASP A 664 2.54 40.97 22.55
N THR A 665 2.42 40.87 23.89
CA THR A 665 2.59 42.05 24.76
C THR A 665 4.01 42.62 24.67
N MET A 666 5.04 41.78 24.64
CA MET A 666 6.42 42.22 24.46
C MET A 666 6.64 42.87 23.10
N SER A 667 6.06 42.32 22.03
CA SER A 667 6.13 42.86 20.68
C SER A 667 5.47 44.24 20.61
N GLU A 668 4.31 44.41 21.27
CA GLU A 668 3.64 45.70 21.37
C GLU A 668 4.47 46.72 22.17
N VAL A 669 5.05 46.31 23.29
CA VAL A 669 5.95 47.14 24.11
C VAL A 669 7.21 47.53 23.33
N VAL A 670 7.80 46.61 22.55
CA VAL A 670 8.95 46.89 21.69
C VAL A 670 8.57 47.85 20.57
N LYS A 671 7.45 47.62 19.88
CA LYS A 671 6.98 48.49 18.81
C LYS A 671 6.75 49.91 19.33
N ARG A 672 6.02 50.06 20.43
CA ARG A 672 5.81 51.37 21.09
C ARG A 672 7.11 51.95 21.63
N GLY A 673 8.03 51.11 22.11
CA GLY A 673 9.34 51.53 22.56
C GLY A 673 10.21 52.08 21.42
N ILE A 674 10.13 51.50 20.23
CA ILE A 674 10.80 52.00 19.02
C ILE A 674 10.17 53.33 18.58
N GLU A 675 8.84 53.43 18.55
CA GLU A 675 8.13 54.67 18.22
C GLU A 675 8.47 55.80 19.22
N ALA A 676 8.48 55.50 20.52
CA ALA A 676 8.87 56.43 21.58
C ALA A 676 10.35 56.84 21.45
N ALA A 677 11.24 55.88 21.18
CA ALA A 677 12.66 56.16 20.96
C ALA A 677 12.87 57.05 19.73
N GLN A 678 12.16 56.80 18.63
CA GLN A 678 12.28 57.57 17.40
C GLN A 678 11.74 58.99 17.59
N THR A 679 10.58 59.15 18.22
CA THR A 679 10.02 60.47 18.53
C THR A 679 10.90 61.26 19.50
N ASP A 680 11.50 60.63 20.50
CA ASP A 680 12.45 61.28 21.41
C ASP A 680 13.76 61.68 20.71
N LEU A 681 14.24 60.87 19.75
CA LEU A 681 15.40 61.22 18.93
C LEU A 681 15.10 62.35 17.96
N GLU A 682 13.92 62.36 17.35
CA GLU A 682 13.47 63.45 16.47
C GLU A 682 13.30 64.76 17.26
N ARG A 683 12.70 64.70 18.45
CA ARG A 683 12.56 65.87 19.35
C ARG A 683 13.94 66.42 19.73
N GLU A 684 14.85 65.56 20.14
CA GLU A 684 16.21 65.96 20.53
C GLU A 684 17.01 66.50 19.34
N ASN A 685 16.82 65.94 18.14
CA ASN A 685 17.43 66.47 16.91
C ASN A 685 16.86 67.85 16.54
N ALA A 686 15.54 68.05 16.71
CA ALA A 686 14.91 69.35 16.52
C ALA A 686 15.40 70.39 17.56
N GLU A 687 15.57 70.00 18.81
CA GLU A 687 16.17 70.85 19.86
C GLU A 687 17.63 71.17 19.56
N LYS A 688 18.42 70.22 19.02
CA LYS A 688 19.78 70.49 18.53
C LYS A 688 19.78 71.49 17.38
N LEU A 689 18.90 71.33 16.39
CA LEU A 689 18.76 72.30 15.29
C LEU A 689 18.33 73.69 15.79
N TRP A 690 17.47 73.73 16.81
CA TRP A 690 17.05 74.98 17.44
C TRP A 690 18.22 75.65 18.19
N ASN A 691 18.99 74.87 18.95
CA ASN A 691 20.14 75.35 19.72
C ASN A 691 21.32 75.75 18.83
N ASP A 692 21.56 75.04 17.72
CA ASP A 692 22.62 75.40 16.75
C ASP A 692 22.23 76.61 15.89
N GLY A 693 20.93 76.93 15.81
CA GLY A 693 20.39 78.10 15.11
C GLY A 693 20.43 77.94 13.58
N ILE A 694 19.32 78.25 12.91
CA ILE A 694 19.10 78.09 11.46
C ILE A 694 20.22 78.71 10.58
N LEU A 695 20.92 79.74 11.07
CA LEU A 695 22.00 80.44 10.36
C LEU A 695 23.25 79.58 10.10
N ARG A 696 23.48 78.50 10.87
CA ARG A 696 24.64 77.60 10.67
C ARG A 696 24.48 76.64 9.49
N HIS A 697 23.25 76.36 9.05
CA HIS A 697 22.96 75.43 7.96
C HIS A 697 22.79 76.11 6.58
N VAL A 698 22.92 77.44 6.53
CA VAL A 698 22.88 78.19 5.26
C VAL A 698 24.26 78.11 4.57
N PRO A 699 24.37 77.65 3.30
CA PRO A 699 25.64 77.28 2.65
C PRO A 699 26.74 78.35 2.55
N VAL A 700 26.43 79.62 2.85
CA VAL A 700 27.38 80.75 2.76
C VAL A 700 27.64 81.40 4.13
N VAL A 701 26.62 81.49 4.99
CA VAL A 701 26.73 82.12 6.32
C VAL A 701 27.19 81.12 7.38
N GLY A 702 26.88 79.83 7.19
CA GLY A 702 27.21 78.77 8.14
C GLY A 702 28.71 78.53 8.31
N SER A 703 29.50 78.72 7.24
CA SER A 703 30.96 78.53 7.29
C SER A 703 31.66 79.61 8.13
N PHE A 704 31.13 80.84 8.17
CA PHE A 704 31.67 81.92 9.01
C PHE A 704 31.30 81.74 10.48
N VAL A 705 30.07 81.29 10.78
CA VAL A 705 29.61 81.06 12.15
C VAL A 705 30.32 79.85 12.78
N ASN A 706 30.63 78.81 12.01
CA ASN A 706 31.43 77.66 12.49
C ASN A 706 32.91 78.00 12.74
N TRP A 707 33.46 79.02 12.06
CA TRP A 707 34.81 79.52 12.35
C TRP A 707 34.86 80.35 13.63
N TRP A 708 33.83 81.16 13.90
CA TRP A 708 33.78 82.03 15.08
C TRP A 708 33.34 81.31 16.37
N ASN A 709 32.59 80.21 16.27
CA ASN A 709 32.21 79.38 17.41
C ASN A 709 32.27 77.88 17.04
N PRO A 710 33.44 77.23 17.21
CA PRO A 710 33.64 75.84 16.83
C PRO A 710 32.74 74.91 17.65
N VAL A 711 32.14 73.93 16.97
CA VAL A 711 31.26 72.93 17.60
C VAL A 711 32.04 72.21 18.69
N ALA A 712 31.57 72.30 19.94
CA ALA A 712 32.09 71.48 21.02
C ALA A 712 31.94 70.02 20.58
N LYS A 713 33.04 69.27 20.60
CA LYS A 713 33.10 67.88 20.14
C LYS A 713 32.39 66.99 21.16
N GLU A 714 31.07 67.14 21.30
CA GLU A 714 30.24 66.20 22.03
C GLU A 714 30.11 64.93 21.20
N THR A 715 30.39 63.83 21.88
CA THR A 715 30.65 62.50 21.37
C THR A 715 29.37 61.78 20.94
N GLY A 716 29.35 61.28 19.71
CA GLY A 716 28.53 60.15 19.28
C GLY A 716 27.06 60.45 18.97
N VAL A 717 26.50 59.66 18.04
CA VAL A 717 25.05 59.58 17.82
C VAL A 717 24.42 59.12 19.14
N ARG A 718 23.54 59.95 19.74
CA ARG A 718 22.82 59.60 20.98
C ARG A 718 21.85 58.47 20.65
N GLY A 719 22.03 57.29 21.24
CA GLY A 719 21.11 56.16 21.08
C GLY A 719 20.05 56.12 22.20
N ARG A 720 19.02 55.30 22.00
CA ARG A 720 18.02 54.96 23.02
C ARG A 720 18.07 53.45 23.30
N SER A 721 17.95 53.08 24.57
CA SER A 721 17.85 51.68 25.00
C SER A 721 16.50 51.45 25.65
N LEU A 722 15.76 50.44 25.18
CA LEU A 722 14.49 50.04 25.78
C LEU A 722 14.75 48.99 26.85
N ASN A 723 14.31 49.25 28.09
CA ASN A 723 14.27 48.24 29.14
C ASN A 723 12.92 47.50 29.07
N LEU A 724 12.95 46.24 28.60
CA LEU A 724 11.75 45.42 28.38
C LEU A 724 10.99 45.11 29.68
N GLN A 725 11.68 45.01 30.82
CA GLN A 725 11.06 44.67 32.09
C GLN A 725 10.38 45.88 32.75
N ALA A 726 10.91 47.08 32.53
CA ALA A 726 10.35 48.32 33.05
C ALA A 726 9.40 49.02 32.06
N GLY A 727 9.44 48.69 30.77
CA GLY A 727 8.67 49.39 29.73
C GLY A 727 9.12 50.85 29.55
N VAL A 728 10.40 51.14 29.76
CA VAL A 728 10.95 52.50 29.75
C VAL A 728 12.04 52.62 28.69
N VAL A 729 11.98 53.69 27.90
CA VAL A 729 13.05 54.09 26.99
C VAL A 729 14.02 54.99 27.75
N GLU A 730 15.29 54.59 27.77
CA GLU A 730 16.37 55.29 28.45
C GLU A 730 17.42 55.80 27.45
N SER A 731 18.11 56.88 27.81
CA SER A 731 19.23 57.38 27.02
C SER A 731 20.47 56.51 27.19
N THR A 732 21.08 56.12 26.07
CA THR A 732 22.33 55.33 26.07
C THR A 732 23.56 56.10 26.54
N GLU A 733 23.45 57.41 26.80
CA GLU A 733 24.58 58.24 27.23
C GLU A 733 25.24 57.75 28.52
N ASN A 734 24.45 57.28 29.49
CA ASN A 734 24.99 56.78 30.75
C ASN A 734 25.76 55.48 30.55
N ILE A 735 25.32 54.63 29.63
CA ILE A 735 26.01 53.38 29.27
C ILE A 735 27.34 53.72 28.58
N TYR A 736 27.31 54.68 27.65
CA TYR A 736 28.51 55.13 26.93
C TYR A 736 29.52 55.83 27.87
N LYS A 737 29.05 56.71 28.76
CA LYS A 737 29.87 57.40 29.77
C LYS A 737 30.47 56.41 30.77
N TYR A 738 29.71 55.42 31.20
CA TYR A 738 30.18 54.36 32.10
C TYR A 738 31.25 53.47 31.44
N HIS A 739 31.02 53.02 30.20
CA HIS A 739 32.01 52.21 29.46
C HIS A 739 33.25 53.01 29.04
N MET A 740 33.13 54.29 28.70
CA MET A 740 34.28 55.16 28.42
C MET A 740 35.16 55.42 29.66
N GLN A 741 34.60 55.39 30.87
CA GLN A 741 35.35 55.49 32.12
C GLN A 741 36.13 54.21 32.49
N LEU A 742 35.86 53.08 31.83
CA LEU A 742 36.47 51.77 32.11
C LEU A 742 37.65 51.40 31.19
N GLN A 743 38.14 52.31 30.35
CA GLN A 743 39.40 52.02 29.61
C GLN A 743 40.59 51.87 30.58
N PRO A 744 41.44 50.85 30.41
CA PRO A 744 42.34 50.40 31.46
C PRO A 744 43.66 51.18 31.45
N ASN A 745 43.91 51.96 32.49
CA ASN A 745 45.28 52.28 32.93
C ASN A 745 45.44 51.95 34.42
N THR A 746 46.19 50.87 34.65
CA THR A 746 46.99 50.51 35.83
C THR A 746 46.34 50.23 37.21
N THR A 747 46.52 48.96 37.61
CA THR A 747 46.84 48.41 38.95
C THR A 747 45.83 48.44 40.11
N ASN A 748 45.30 47.24 40.39
CA ASN A 748 44.93 46.61 41.66
C ASN A 748 44.82 47.48 42.92
N SER A 749 43.59 47.65 43.41
CA SER A 749 43.27 47.41 44.83
C SER A 749 41.81 46.99 45.01
N THR A 750 41.62 46.00 45.87
CA THR A 750 40.38 45.34 46.28
C THR A 750 39.47 46.26 47.11
N SER A 751 38.21 46.42 46.70
CA SER A 751 37.07 46.58 47.63
C SER A 751 35.74 46.27 46.95
N SER A 752 34.92 45.48 47.64
CA SER A 752 33.60 45.03 47.25
C SER A 752 32.58 46.17 47.23
N GLY A 753 31.79 46.24 46.16
CA GLY A 753 30.60 47.08 46.06
C GLY A 753 30.03 46.99 44.65
N ALA A 754 28.91 46.28 44.48
CA ALA A 754 28.16 46.25 43.23
C ALA A 754 27.74 47.69 42.88
N ARG A 755 28.52 48.35 42.01
CA ARG A 755 28.14 49.63 41.42
C ARG A 755 27.26 49.32 40.22
N THR A 756 25.95 49.42 40.44
CA THR A 756 24.98 49.55 39.35
C THR A 756 25.33 50.80 38.51
N PRO A 757 25.07 50.79 37.19
CA PRO A 757 25.22 52.00 36.38
C PRO A 757 24.31 53.11 36.96
N PRO A 758 24.71 54.39 36.86
CA PRO A 758 23.91 55.49 37.40
C PRO A 758 22.53 55.54 36.73
N GLN A 759 21.48 55.72 37.54
CA GLN A 759 20.11 55.88 37.07
C GLN A 759 20.03 57.04 36.06
N PRO A 760 19.45 56.84 34.86
CA PRO A 760 19.36 57.88 33.84
C PRO A 760 18.43 59.02 34.27
N LEU A 761 18.85 60.25 33.96
CA LEU A 761 18.16 61.48 34.33
C LEU A 761 16.86 61.71 33.53
N VAL A 762 16.66 60.96 32.43
CA VAL A 762 15.50 61.06 31.55
C VAL A 762 15.01 59.64 31.24
N GLN A 763 13.80 59.34 31.71
CA GLN A 763 13.10 58.09 31.49
C GLN A 763 11.76 58.41 30.85
N THR A 764 11.53 57.94 29.63
CA THR A 764 10.24 58.08 28.96
C THR A 764 9.48 56.78 29.13
N LEU A 765 8.39 56.82 29.90
CA LEU A 765 7.48 55.69 30.07
C LEU A 765 6.77 55.41 28.73
N VAL A 766 6.83 54.15 28.30
CA VAL A 766 6.11 53.71 27.10
C VAL A 766 4.65 53.48 27.49
N GLY A 767 3.89 54.57 27.59
CA GLY A 767 2.45 54.54 27.86
C GLY A 767 1.95 55.60 28.86
N ALA A 768 1.88 56.86 28.44
CA ALA A 768 1.01 57.85 29.10
C ALA A 768 0.61 58.94 28.10
N GLY A 769 -0.56 58.77 27.47
CA GLY A 769 -1.21 59.80 26.68
C GLY A 769 -2.62 60.06 27.22
N SER A 770 -2.85 61.31 27.66
CA SER A 770 -4.12 61.93 28.09
C SER A 770 -4.50 61.83 29.57
N GLN A 771 -4.01 62.79 30.38
CA GLN A 771 -4.87 63.81 31.01
C GLN A 771 -4.01 64.85 31.76
N SER A 772 -4.07 66.09 31.30
CA SER A 772 -3.54 67.26 32.00
C SER A 772 -4.45 67.66 33.16
N HIS A 773 -3.92 67.84 34.37
CA HIS A 773 -4.37 68.90 35.28
C HIS A 773 -3.29 69.31 36.27
N SER A 774 -3.08 70.62 36.31
CA SER A 774 -2.18 71.38 37.18
C SER A 774 -2.64 71.36 38.63
N ARG A 775 -1.71 71.34 39.61
CA ARG A 775 -1.72 72.23 40.80
C ARG A 775 -0.46 72.08 41.67
N SER A 776 -0.14 73.20 42.30
CA SER A 776 1.13 73.62 42.90
C SER A 776 1.58 72.91 44.19
N SER A 777 2.91 72.91 44.35
CA SER A 777 3.74 73.09 45.56
C SER A 777 3.18 72.83 46.96
N SER A 778 3.92 72.07 47.79
CA SER A 778 4.42 72.49 49.12
C SER A 778 5.39 71.47 49.74
N HIS A 779 6.29 72.01 50.54
CA HIS A 779 7.46 71.46 51.24
C HIS A 779 7.23 70.35 52.30
N SER A 780 8.34 69.66 52.61
CA SER A 780 8.77 69.09 53.92
C SER A 780 7.97 67.90 54.48
N SER A 781 8.52 66.89 55.18
CA SER A 781 9.86 66.60 55.71
C SER A 781 9.84 65.17 56.29
N LEU A 782 10.99 64.51 56.25
CA LEU A 782 11.59 63.64 57.28
C LEU A 782 10.82 62.45 57.90
N GLN A 783 11.53 61.32 57.81
CA GLN A 783 11.85 60.36 58.88
C GLN A 783 11.07 59.04 59.03
N SER A 784 11.87 57.98 58.90
CA SER A 784 11.94 56.82 59.81
C SER A 784 10.85 55.74 59.74
N GLY A 785 11.25 54.58 59.20
CA GLY A 785 11.60 53.45 60.07
C GLY A 785 10.58 52.32 60.24
N LYS A 786 10.99 51.14 59.76
CA LYS A 786 10.79 49.80 60.33
C LYS A 786 9.36 49.31 60.64
N GLY A 787 8.94 48.34 59.84
CA GLY A 787 8.84 46.95 60.30
C GLY A 787 7.52 46.46 60.92
N VAL A 788 7.25 45.18 60.61
CA VAL A 788 6.42 44.20 61.30
C VAL A 788 5.04 43.89 60.69
N THR A 789 4.89 42.58 60.47
CA THR A 789 3.79 41.73 60.00
C THR A 789 2.56 41.69 60.92
N PRO A 790 1.46 41.03 60.51
CA PRO A 790 0.09 41.42 60.83
C PRO A 790 -0.48 40.68 62.06
N ASN A 791 -1.56 41.22 62.64
CA ASN A 791 -2.68 40.40 63.12
C ASN A 791 -3.93 41.24 63.42
N ALA A 792 -5.05 40.69 62.95
CA ALA A 792 -6.43 40.68 63.46
C ALA A 792 -6.96 41.85 64.30
N ILE A 793 -8.15 42.35 63.94
CA ILE A 793 -9.31 42.49 64.83
C ILE A 793 -10.60 42.46 63.99
N THR A 794 -11.52 41.66 64.50
CA THR A 794 -12.92 41.42 64.13
C THR A 794 -13.86 42.56 64.59
N ASN A 795 -14.99 42.69 63.89
CA ASN A 795 -16.37 42.61 64.40
C ASN A 795 -17.38 43.72 63.99
N ILE A 796 -18.63 43.24 63.97
CA ILE A 796 -19.97 43.84 64.18
C ILE A 796 -20.71 44.37 62.93
N LEU A 797 -21.74 43.62 62.48
CA LEU A 797 -23.15 43.90 62.81
C LEU A 797 -24.13 42.83 62.31
N ASN A 798 -24.81 42.21 63.27
CA ASN A 798 -26.05 41.43 63.15
C ASN A 798 -27.22 42.31 62.67
N THR A 799 -28.22 41.73 62.01
CA THR A 799 -29.59 41.55 62.58
C THR A 799 -30.58 40.88 61.59
N VAL A 800 -31.16 39.75 62.08
CA VAL A 800 -32.61 39.43 62.14
C VAL A 800 -33.38 39.15 60.84
N ALA A 801 -33.83 37.90 60.64
CA ALA A 801 -35.19 37.43 60.97
C ALA A 801 -35.44 35.98 60.49
N GLN A 802 -36.16 35.22 61.32
CA GLN A 802 -36.57 33.82 61.19
C GLN A 802 -37.63 33.58 60.10
N VAL A 803 -37.83 32.33 59.68
CA VAL A 803 -38.98 31.45 60.03
C VAL A 803 -38.87 30.12 59.27
N ASN A 804 -38.71 29.02 60.04
CA ASN A 804 -39.42 27.72 60.04
C ASN A 804 -40.14 27.23 58.75
N GLU A 805 -40.30 25.93 58.44
CA GLU A 805 -40.12 24.67 59.17
C GLU A 805 -40.29 23.49 58.19
N GLU A 806 -39.91 22.30 58.69
CA GLU A 806 -40.49 20.97 58.43
C GLU A 806 -40.04 20.12 57.20
N THR A 807 -39.02 19.31 57.48
CA THR A 807 -39.05 17.83 57.51
C THR A 807 -40.16 17.07 56.79
N SER A 808 -39.79 16.10 55.94
CA SER A 808 -39.96 14.65 56.24
C SER A 808 -39.52 13.74 55.08
N THR A 809 -38.63 12.80 55.41
CA THR A 809 -38.56 11.40 54.94
C THR A 809 -38.95 11.07 53.48
N THR A 810 -37.97 10.73 52.65
CA THR A 810 -37.61 9.35 52.26
C THR A 810 -36.31 9.34 51.49
#